data_AF-A0A8C2BD85-F1
#
_entry.id   AF-A0A8C2BD85-F1
#
_cell.length_a   1.000
_cell.length_b   1.000
_cell.length_c   1.000
_cell.angle_alpha   90.00
_cell.angle_beta   90.00
_cell.angle_gamma   90.00
#
_symmetry.space_group_name_H-M   'P 1'
#
loop_
_entity.id
_entity.type
_entity.pdbx_description
1 polymer ?
#
loop_
_entity_poly.entity_id
_entity_poly.type
_entity_poly.pdbx_seq_one_letter_code
_entity_poly.pdbx_strand_id
1 'polypeptide(L)'
;MLLFAALFVFSQPSYVGSTEVTHWAEVMIEGNKTLNVAVQLPGLIGTSLDTTGVTITNAEIAAECEIIGQNSTCWCGTEFVWSNLVCDSVNKCCNVEKCVANISQYTPLCLPKMNVSLIGMLTGSNTTVESMLLSAFNVLNGFNSLIVQNTILTGLNTYAHNFTVSLSSVFATSKVQSIISTLLMDPYIYSLSVKSLGMVYMEAPTGKVCYNSRQQLNCTSIEVMSKCVWQMSRGNEDPMILGPGSEIQLSDNCTELSTVTLLKTNGYWSGIYSCLFVTGNIAHMGIAPIQIALLPEVINVTSNPQTADCSGPSPTKVSISCSIENSTETYKVMLKLGSVEIAPIKEENNGIIKYTAEFPVDCQAVGKPTSLEASCTLENSLNQLRNRTIKVPIIYPSDLFCAEEQIAERIWPKTKNNETATIDCTAPGREGSMKRKCTGQTWGEEVSLCVKSVLNSVALQAKDFEKGLGATQEVAQFIFQSLKNNTADEGENTFGDVKAAVSVFLTMNKASVNMPLGENLLADFIDSASSMLNVTWEVGDKEETSSLATQYLSSVEGLVKNIRINATEGYNSSNIQLQICRNGSSCNRTVFNVDVELNATADMVKTVGLQSLANRLPKLGYENATFPSIVVSSTVENNTQASVNIRMAFPNEQGASAKMTCVFWNVTELRWSNEGCEFVKGPGNLAYCECNHLTSFSMLMSKHAVSMPFLDQLTYVGLGVSICSLIVYIIIECLVWRAVVKSNLSHFRHTALLNIALCLLLADCSFLASSFPSILNETLCLVLVVAKHYFFLAMFFWMLCLSVMLVHQLIFVFSHIGKKMYMILGFTIGYVCPTVTVAVTYVYYDQTRDIPYYSSKTCWLTYKSAMQGSIHAFLFPVGTIVLVNLFSMVVVIATVLKPSGAESNKKGDKDAAKSIIKVIMFLTPVFGGTWILGLFVFLMDDFTQFITYVVHYTFTIVNSLQGFFILLTGCFAEKRVRDEILRIVLGKSAKEQGTVTTTK
;
A
#
# COMPACT_ATOMS: atom_id res chain seq x y z
N MET A 1 16.36 16.77 -93.08
CA MET A 1 16.30 15.93 -91.88
C MET A 1 15.52 16.72 -90.85
N LEU A 2 14.20 16.59 -90.85
CA LEU A 2 13.32 17.25 -89.87
C LEU A 2 13.29 16.33 -88.65
N LEU A 3 14.05 16.67 -87.62
CA LEU A 3 13.84 16.15 -86.27
C LEU A 3 12.99 17.19 -85.55
N PHE A 4 11.71 16.87 -85.32
CA PHE A 4 10.95 17.55 -84.28
C PHE A 4 11.09 16.72 -83.01
N ALA A 5 11.73 17.28 -81.98
CA ALA A 5 11.83 16.68 -80.67
C ALA A 5 10.89 17.43 -79.72
N ALA A 6 9.88 16.73 -79.20
CA ALA A 6 9.03 17.26 -78.14
C ALA A 6 9.50 16.65 -76.81
N LEU A 7 9.82 17.52 -75.84
CA LEU A 7 10.20 17.14 -74.48
C LEU A 7 8.97 17.32 -73.58
N PHE A 8 8.42 16.23 -73.07
CA PHE A 8 7.39 16.28 -72.04
C PHE A 8 8.01 15.87 -70.71
N VAL A 9 8.01 16.78 -69.74
CA VAL A 9 8.55 16.54 -68.40
C VAL A 9 7.38 16.26 -67.47
N PHE A 10 7.33 15.05 -66.92
CA PHE A 10 6.33 14.66 -65.93
C PHE A 10 7.02 14.41 -64.59
N SER A 11 6.55 15.09 -63.55
CA SER A 11 7.02 14.88 -62.18
C SER A 11 6.07 13.94 -61.44
N GLN A 12 6.58 12.80 -61.00
CA GLN A 12 5.95 11.99 -59.95
C GLN A 12 6.99 11.66 -58.88
N PRO A 13 6.65 11.77 -57.58
CA PRO A 13 7.51 11.25 -56.53
C PRO A 13 7.66 9.74 -56.71
N SER A 14 8.89 9.27 -56.65
CA SER A 14 9.28 7.89 -57.01
C SER A 14 8.87 6.90 -55.93
N TYR A 15 8.83 7.39 -54.68
CA TYR A 15 8.30 6.73 -53.50
C TYR A 15 8.10 7.79 -52.39
N VAL A 16 7.23 7.50 -51.41
CA VAL A 16 7.02 8.39 -50.25
C VAL A 16 8.20 8.23 -49.28
N GLY A 17 8.92 9.31 -48.99
CA GLY A 17 10.00 9.35 -47.98
C GLY A 17 11.45 9.31 -48.51
N SER A 18 11.67 9.45 -49.81
CA SER A 18 13.02 9.53 -50.39
C SER A 18 13.68 10.90 -50.20
N THR A 19 15.01 10.92 -50.05
CA THR A 19 15.81 12.12 -50.36
C THR A 19 16.12 12.22 -51.87
N GLU A 20 15.85 11.15 -52.63
CA GLU A 20 16.11 11.04 -54.07
C GLU A 20 14.79 11.10 -54.86
N VAL A 21 14.61 12.15 -55.67
CA VAL A 21 13.41 12.30 -56.51
C VAL A 21 13.73 11.90 -57.94
N THR A 22 13.21 10.77 -58.40
CA THR A 22 13.24 10.31 -59.80
C THR A 22 12.22 11.10 -60.63
N HIS A 23 12.70 11.77 -61.66
CA HIS A 23 11.89 12.47 -62.65
C HIS A 23 11.82 11.68 -63.95
N TRP A 24 10.67 11.76 -64.64
CA TRP A 24 10.45 11.09 -65.91
C TRP A 24 10.39 12.14 -67.02
N ALA A 25 11.20 11.94 -68.06
CA ALA A 25 11.19 12.78 -69.25
C ALA A 25 10.92 11.90 -70.47
N GLU A 26 9.92 12.29 -71.25
CA GLU A 26 9.59 11.64 -72.51
C GLU A 26 10.16 12.46 -73.67
N VAL A 27 10.88 11.77 -74.57
CA VAL A 27 11.48 12.36 -75.77
C VAL A 27 10.91 11.64 -76.98
N MET A 28 10.02 12.31 -77.72
CA MET A 28 9.55 11.80 -79.00
C MET A 28 10.41 12.35 -80.14
N ILE A 29 10.89 11.45 -81.01
CA ILE A 29 11.71 11.79 -82.17
C ILE A 29 11.00 11.30 -83.43
N GLU A 30 10.52 12.24 -84.24
CA GLU A 30 10.01 11.94 -85.57
C GLU A 30 11.13 12.11 -86.60
N GLY A 31 11.47 11.04 -87.32
CA GLY A 31 12.53 11.11 -88.33
C GLY A 31 12.83 9.80 -89.04
N ASN A 32 13.61 9.89 -90.12
CA ASN A 32 14.03 8.74 -90.95
C ASN A 32 15.34 8.07 -90.45
N LYS A 33 15.80 8.42 -89.24
CA LYS A 33 17.00 7.89 -88.57
C LYS A 33 16.73 7.77 -87.07
N THR A 34 17.22 6.69 -86.45
CA THR A 34 17.17 6.50 -84.99
C THR A 34 18.23 7.37 -84.30
N LEU A 35 17.86 7.99 -83.17
CA LEU A 35 18.79 8.74 -82.30
C LEU A 35 19.01 7.95 -81.02
N ASN A 36 20.26 7.61 -80.72
CA ASN A 36 20.62 6.95 -79.47
C ASN A 36 20.81 7.99 -78.35
N VAL A 37 19.78 8.18 -77.53
CA VAL A 37 19.78 9.13 -76.40
C VAL A 37 20.71 8.67 -75.27
N ALA A 38 21.01 7.37 -75.16
CA ALA A 38 21.83 6.80 -74.07
C ALA A 38 23.24 7.41 -74.02
N VAL A 39 23.78 7.84 -75.16
CA VAL A 39 25.13 8.43 -75.28
C VAL A 39 25.23 9.77 -74.54
N GLN A 40 24.11 10.48 -74.34
CA GLN A 40 24.10 11.81 -73.72
C GLN A 40 23.80 11.78 -72.21
N LEU A 41 23.28 10.67 -71.68
CA LEU A 41 22.87 10.56 -70.26
C LEU A 41 24.00 10.75 -69.25
N PRO A 42 25.22 10.20 -69.44
CA PRO A 42 26.31 10.38 -68.47
C PRO A 42 26.70 11.84 -68.23
N GLY A 43 26.46 12.73 -69.22
CA GLY A 43 26.75 14.16 -69.10
C GLY A 43 25.82 14.92 -68.15
N LEU A 44 24.70 14.31 -67.74
CA LEU A 44 23.75 14.87 -66.77
C LEU A 44 24.14 14.52 -65.33
N ILE A 45 24.96 13.49 -65.11
CA ILE A 45 25.33 13.05 -63.76
C ILE A 45 26.29 14.07 -63.14
N GLY A 46 25.97 14.53 -61.93
CA GLY A 46 26.75 15.53 -61.18
C GLY A 46 26.39 16.99 -61.49
N THR A 47 25.45 17.27 -62.41
CA THR A 47 24.93 18.64 -62.57
C THR A 47 24.08 19.03 -61.36
N SER A 48 24.39 20.19 -60.78
CA SER A 48 23.59 20.82 -59.72
C SER A 48 22.58 21.77 -60.34
N LEU A 49 21.31 21.68 -59.92
CA LEU A 49 20.28 22.64 -60.31
C LEU A 49 20.34 23.86 -59.37
N ASP A 50 20.79 24.99 -59.90
CA ASP A 50 21.16 26.24 -59.19
C ASP A 50 20.08 26.89 -58.30
N THR A 51 18.86 26.36 -58.24
CA THR A 51 17.73 26.93 -57.46
C THR A 51 17.23 26.07 -56.29
N THR A 52 17.66 24.80 -56.19
CA THR A 52 17.17 23.86 -55.15
C THR A 52 18.26 23.07 -54.42
N GLY A 53 19.53 23.20 -54.84
CA GLY A 53 20.65 22.46 -54.24
C GLY A 53 20.64 20.95 -54.53
N VAL A 54 19.87 20.50 -55.53
CA VAL A 54 19.72 19.09 -55.92
C VAL A 54 20.78 18.74 -56.97
N THR A 55 21.42 17.58 -56.82
CA THR A 55 22.40 17.03 -57.76
C THR A 55 21.84 15.76 -58.42
N ILE A 56 21.95 15.64 -59.74
CA ILE A 56 21.57 14.42 -60.46
C ILE A 56 22.59 13.32 -60.16
N THR A 57 22.16 12.25 -59.48
CA THR A 57 23.02 11.12 -59.10
C THR A 57 23.02 9.99 -60.13
N ASN A 58 21.92 9.83 -60.88
CA ASN A 58 21.79 8.80 -61.92
C ASN A 58 20.86 9.26 -63.07
N ALA A 59 21.08 8.74 -64.28
CA ALA A 59 20.25 9.00 -65.46
C ALA A 59 20.29 7.79 -66.43
N GLU A 60 19.14 7.15 -66.67
CA GLU A 60 19.02 5.92 -67.46
C GLU A 60 17.77 5.92 -68.36
N ILE A 61 17.78 5.12 -69.44
CA ILE A 61 16.59 4.92 -70.30
C ILE A 61 15.69 3.87 -69.66
N ALA A 62 14.46 4.26 -69.35
CA ALA A 62 13.50 3.36 -68.72
C ALA A 62 12.61 2.59 -69.70
N ALA A 63 12.27 3.18 -70.84
CA ALA A 63 11.40 2.59 -71.86
C ALA A 63 11.80 3.08 -73.26
N GLU A 64 11.68 2.20 -74.25
CA GLU A 64 11.84 2.53 -75.66
C GLU A 64 10.60 2.10 -76.44
N CYS A 65 10.18 2.94 -77.39
CA CYS A 65 8.99 2.72 -78.20
C CYS A 65 9.29 2.97 -79.68
N GLU A 66 8.93 2.00 -80.52
CA GLU A 66 8.92 2.11 -81.97
C GLU A 66 7.47 2.29 -82.46
N ILE A 67 7.17 3.45 -83.04
CA ILE A 67 5.82 3.79 -83.52
C ILE A 67 5.78 3.63 -85.04
N ILE A 68 5.02 2.62 -85.53
CA ILE A 68 4.83 2.37 -86.97
C ILE A 68 3.33 2.41 -87.28
N GLY A 69 2.87 3.49 -87.91
CA GLY A 69 1.45 3.69 -88.20
C GLY A 69 0.61 3.92 -86.93
N GLN A 70 -0.42 3.10 -86.69
CA GLN A 70 -1.24 3.16 -85.46
C GLN A 70 -0.77 2.20 -84.35
N ASN A 71 0.23 1.36 -84.62
CA ASN A 71 0.75 0.40 -83.64
C ASN A 71 2.08 0.91 -83.08
N SER A 72 2.16 1.03 -81.75
CA SER A 72 3.42 1.21 -81.03
C SER A 72 3.91 -0.14 -80.49
N THR A 73 5.17 -0.44 -80.73
CA THR A 73 5.89 -1.55 -80.11
C THR A 73 6.86 -0.99 -79.10
N CYS A 74 6.59 -1.20 -77.82
CA CYS A 74 7.40 -0.67 -76.74
C CYS A 74 8.02 -1.79 -75.89
N TRP A 75 9.15 -1.53 -75.25
CA TRP A 75 9.79 -2.39 -74.26
C TRP A 75 10.43 -1.59 -73.13
N CYS A 76 10.53 -2.19 -71.95
CA CYS A 76 11.20 -1.59 -70.80
C CYS A 76 12.70 -1.93 -70.79
N GLY A 77 13.51 -1.07 -70.16
CA GLY A 77 14.91 -1.37 -69.85
C GLY A 77 15.04 -2.57 -68.89
N THR A 78 16.24 -3.14 -68.78
CA THR A 78 16.48 -4.38 -68.00
C THR A 78 16.16 -4.24 -66.51
N GLU A 79 16.35 -3.07 -65.94
CA GLU A 79 16.04 -2.75 -64.52
C GLU A 79 14.63 -2.17 -64.33
N PHE A 80 13.79 -2.21 -65.37
CA PHE A 80 12.46 -1.64 -65.37
C PHE A 80 11.38 -2.69 -65.70
N VAL A 81 10.16 -2.44 -65.26
CA VAL A 81 8.95 -3.25 -65.51
C VAL A 81 7.82 -2.33 -65.97
N TRP A 82 6.82 -2.85 -66.67
CA TRP A 82 5.66 -2.06 -67.07
C TRP A 82 5.01 -1.39 -65.86
N SER A 83 4.52 -0.16 -66.02
CA SER A 83 3.79 0.51 -64.93
C SER A 83 2.44 -0.16 -64.69
N ASN A 84 1.91 -0.04 -63.46
CA ASN A 84 0.59 -0.58 -63.13
C ASN A 84 -0.51 0.00 -64.03
N LEU A 85 -0.40 1.28 -64.43
CA LEU A 85 -1.31 1.93 -65.37
C LEU A 85 -1.36 1.19 -66.72
N VAL A 86 -0.21 0.81 -67.28
CA VAL A 86 -0.12 0.08 -68.55
C VAL A 86 -0.63 -1.35 -68.39
N CYS A 87 -0.17 -2.07 -67.35
CA CYS A 87 -0.59 -3.44 -67.09
C CYS A 87 -2.10 -3.56 -66.84
N ASP A 88 -2.70 -2.66 -66.05
CA ASP A 88 -4.12 -2.70 -65.69
C ASP A 88 -5.03 -2.26 -66.85
N SER A 89 -4.60 -1.29 -67.66
CA SER A 89 -5.40 -0.80 -68.79
C SER A 89 -5.26 -1.67 -70.05
N VAL A 90 -4.10 -2.31 -70.24
CA VAL A 90 -3.77 -3.11 -71.43
C VAL A 90 -3.14 -4.44 -70.99
N ASN A 91 -3.98 -5.35 -70.48
CA ASN A 91 -3.54 -6.61 -69.86
C ASN A 91 -2.59 -7.47 -70.74
N LYS A 92 -2.73 -7.43 -72.07
CA LYS A 92 -1.83 -8.13 -73.01
C LYS A 92 -0.36 -7.65 -72.98
N CYS A 93 -0.12 -6.50 -72.35
CA CYS A 93 1.20 -5.89 -72.19
C CYS A 93 1.79 -6.11 -70.80
N CYS A 94 1.07 -6.76 -69.89
CA CYS A 94 1.58 -7.08 -68.57
C CYS A 94 2.52 -8.30 -68.63
N ASN A 95 3.64 -8.26 -67.92
CA ASN A 95 4.63 -9.35 -67.82
C ASN A 95 5.19 -9.86 -69.17
N VAL A 96 5.15 -9.05 -70.23
CA VAL A 96 5.77 -9.37 -71.53
C VAL A 96 6.97 -8.45 -71.79
N GLU A 97 7.96 -8.96 -72.51
CA GLU A 97 9.16 -8.19 -72.84
C GLU A 97 8.88 -7.06 -73.86
N LYS A 98 8.03 -7.34 -74.85
CA LYS A 98 7.60 -6.36 -75.88
C LYS A 98 6.09 -6.27 -75.94
N CYS A 99 5.56 -5.06 -75.77
CA CYS A 99 4.14 -4.75 -75.88
C CYS A 99 3.81 -4.17 -77.25
N VAL A 100 2.91 -4.80 -78.00
CA VAL A 100 2.38 -4.30 -79.28
C VAL A 100 0.94 -3.80 -79.06
N ALA A 101 0.83 -2.53 -78.63
CA ALA A 101 -0.45 -1.88 -78.34
C ALA A 101 -0.26 -0.36 -78.29
N ASN A 102 -1.33 0.41 -78.54
CA ASN A 102 -1.31 1.86 -78.37
C ASN A 102 -1.26 2.20 -76.87
N ILE A 103 -0.05 2.46 -76.35
CA ILE A 103 0.21 2.77 -74.94
C ILE A 103 0.90 4.12 -74.74
N SER A 104 1.11 4.89 -75.81
CA SER A 104 1.83 6.18 -75.76
C SER A 104 1.16 7.26 -74.91
N GLN A 105 -0.09 7.05 -74.49
CA GLN A 105 -0.81 7.96 -73.60
C GLN A 105 -0.54 7.74 -72.10
N TYR A 106 0.16 6.66 -71.72
CA TYR A 106 0.46 6.35 -70.32
C TYR A 106 1.88 6.81 -69.97
N THR A 107 2.02 7.65 -68.95
CA THR A 107 3.33 8.12 -68.47
C THR A 107 3.39 8.02 -66.94
N PRO A 108 4.43 7.41 -66.34
CA PRO A 108 5.51 6.68 -67.00
C PRO A 108 5.06 5.31 -67.55
N LEU A 109 5.68 4.87 -68.66
CA LEU A 109 5.42 3.56 -69.29
C LEU A 109 5.98 2.40 -68.47
N CYS A 110 7.19 2.56 -67.93
CA CYS A 110 7.89 1.57 -67.14
C CYS A 110 8.32 2.20 -65.80
N LEU A 111 8.38 1.40 -64.75
CA LEU A 111 8.83 1.75 -63.41
C LEU A 111 10.08 0.93 -63.05
N PRO A 112 10.97 1.43 -62.18
CA PRO A 112 12.10 0.64 -61.70
C PRO A 112 11.61 -0.64 -61.01
N LYS A 113 12.37 -1.72 -61.17
CA LYS A 113 12.08 -2.99 -60.50
C LYS A 113 12.17 -2.80 -58.99
N MET A 114 11.13 -3.25 -58.30
CA MET A 114 11.03 -3.28 -56.84
C MET A 114 10.85 -4.71 -56.38
N ASN A 115 11.66 -5.14 -55.43
CA ASN A 115 11.53 -6.47 -54.86
C ASN A 115 10.34 -6.49 -53.88
N VAL A 116 9.23 -7.04 -54.35
CA VAL A 116 8.00 -7.17 -53.58
C VAL A 116 7.71 -8.66 -53.40
N SER A 117 7.29 -9.07 -52.21
CA SER A 117 6.98 -10.48 -51.94
C SER A 117 5.65 -10.60 -51.21
N LEU A 118 4.74 -11.44 -51.70
CA LEU A 118 3.51 -11.81 -51.00
C LEU A 118 3.73 -13.14 -50.30
N ILE A 119 3.72 -13.13 -48.98
CA ILE A 119 3.81 -14.29 -48.12
C ILE A 119 2.41 -14.62 -47.63
N GLY A 120 1.85 -15.74 -48.07
CA GLY A 120 0.49 -16.13 -47.74
C GLY A 120 0.38 -17.47 -47.04
N MET A 121 -0.70 -17.62 -46.27
CA MET A 121 -1.13 -18.88 -45.68
C MET A 121 -2.57 -19.14 -46.07
N LEU A 122 -2.80 -20.26 -46.75
CA LEU A 122 -4.11 -20.73 -47.19
C LEU A 122 -4.50 -21.97 -46.38
N THR A 123 -5.69 -21.99 -45.78
CA THR A 123 -6.23 -23.19 -45.13
C THR A 123 -7.41 -23.76 -45.92
N GLY A 124 -7.41 -25.07 -46.15
CA GLY A 124 -8.41 -25.73 -46.98
C GLY A 124 -8.20 -27.24 -47.10
N SER A 125 -8.92 -27.88 -48.03
CA SER A 125 -8.78 -29.32 -48.30
C SER A 125 -7.63 -29.64 -49.27
N ASN A 126 -7.25 -30.93 -49.38
CA ASN A 126 -6.03 -31.45 -50.04
C ASN A 126 -5.95 -31.34 -51.58
N THR A 127 -6.58 -30.34 -52.21
CA THR A 127 -6.63 -30.20 -53.67
C THR A 127 -5.43 -29.45 -54.24
N THR A 128 -5.39 -29.28 -55.57
CA THR A 128 -4.33 -28.66 -56.38
C THR A 128 -4.13 -27.16 -56.11
N VAL A 129 -3.70 -26.84 -54.89
CA VAL A 129 -3.54 -25.46 -54.37
C VAL A 129 -2.49 -24.68 -55.17
N GLU A 130 -1.40 -25.31 -55.59
CA GLU A 130 -0.33 -24.64 -56.33
C GLU A 130 -0.80 -24.09 -57.69
N SER A 131 -1.49 -24.89 -58.51
CA SER A 131 -2.02 -24.42 -59.80
C SER A 131 -3.09 -23.34 -59.65
N MET A 132 -3.89 -23.43 -58.59
CA MET A 132 -4.92 -22.44 -58.29
C MET A 132 -4.28 -21.11 -57.89
N LEU A 133 -3.32 -21.12 -56.97
CA LEU A 133 -2.57 -19.93 -56.58
C LEU A 133 -1.79 -19.34 -57.76
N LEU A 134 -1.20 -20.17 -58.62
CA LEU A 134 -0.48 -19.70 -59.81
C LEU A 134 -1.42 -18.97 -60.76
N SER A 135 -2.59 -19.56 -61.05
CA SER A 135 -3.62 -18.94 -61.88
C SER A 135 -4.19 -17.65 -61.29
N ALA A 136 -4.21 -17.53 -59.96
CA ALA A 136 -4.74 -16.37 -59.28
C ALA A 136 -3.74 -15.20 -59.24
N PHE A 137 -2.47 -15.48 -58.96
CA PHE A 137 -1.45 -14.44 -58.74
C PHE A 137 -0.62 -14.08 -59.98
N ASN A 138 -0.61 -14.88 -61.05
CA ASN A 138 0.13 -14.57 -62.28
C ASN A 138 -0.38 -13.32 -63.05
N VAL A 139 -1.58 -12.85 -62.72
CA VAL A 139 -2.22 -11.64 -63.27
C VAL A 139 -1.62 -10.35 -62.64
N LEU A 140 -0.84 -10.49 -61.57
CA LEU A 140 -0.15 -9.36 -60.95
C LEU A 140 1.03 -8.89 -61.80
N ASN A 141 1.24 -7.58 -61.80
CA ASN A 141 2.33 -6.94 -62.51
C ASN A 141 3.68 -7.31 -61.89
N GLY A 142 4.67 -7.58 -62.73
CA GLY A 142 6.00 -8.01 -62.34
C GLY A 142 6.05 -9.40 -61.73
N PHE A 143 5.09 -10.30 -62.02
CA PHE A 143 5.12 -11.65 -61.46
C PHE A 143 6.39 -12.41 -61.88
N ASN A 144 7.18 -12.86 -60.91
CA ASN A 144 8.41 -13.61 -61.14
C ASN A 144 8.22 -15.11 -60.89
N SER A 145 7.72 -15.47 -59.71
CA SER A 145 7.59 -16.87 -59.29
C SER A 145 6.59 -17.04 -58.15
N LEU A 146 6.06 -18.26 -58.02
CA LEU A 146 5.29 -18.74 -56.88
C LEU A 146 6.02 -19.95 -56.30
N ILE A 147 6.22 -19.97 -54.98
CA ILE A 147 6.81 -21.10 -54.26
C ILE A 147 5.85 -21.51 -53.15
N VAL A 148 5.45 -22.78 -53.12
CA VAL A 148 4.67 -23.37 -52.02
C VAL A 148 5.63 -24.14 -51.12
N GLN A 149 5.85 -23.65 -49.90
CA GLN A 149 6.97 -24.09 -49.05
C GLN A 149 6.64 -25.30 -48.18
N ASN A 150 5.43 -25.41 -47.61
CA ASN A 150 5.03 -26.54 -46.74
C ASN A 150 3.50 -26.65 -46.60
N THR A 151 3.01 -27.89 -46.49
CA THR A 151 1.60 -28.22 -46.19
C THR A 151 1.51 -28.85 -44.80
N ILE A 152 0.79 -28.21 -43.87
CA ILE A 152 0.66 -28.65 -42.47
C ILE A 152 -0.75 -29.17 -42.22
N LEU A 153 -0.89 -30.37 -41.65
CA LEU A 153 -2.19 -30.90 -41.22
C LEU A 153 -2.61 -30.21 -39.91
N THR A 154 -3.73 -29.49 -39.92
CA THR A 154 -4.19 -28.68 -38.77
C THR A 154 -5.34 -29.33 -37.97
N GLY A 155 -5.91 -30.44 -38.48
CA GLY A 155 -7.00 -31.21 -37.86
C GLY A 155 -8.22 -31.34 -38.79
N LEU A 156 -9.08 -32.35 -38.58
CA LEU A 156 -10.33 -32.57 -39.35
C LEU A 156 -10.18 -32.47 -40.89
N ASN A 157 -9.16 -33.10 -41.47
CA ASN A 157 -8.83 -33.03 -42.92
C ASN A 157 -8.56 -31.61 -43.47
N THR A 158 -8.19 -30.66 -42.61
CA THR A 158 -7.78 -29.30 -43.00
C THR A 158 -6.26 -29.20 -43.11
N TYR A 159 -5.80 -28.62 -44.21
CA TYR A 159 -4.40 -28.42 -44.55
C TYR A 159 -4.10 -26.92 -44.61
N ALA A 160 -2.98 -26.49 -44.04
CA ALA A 160 -2.45 -25.14 -44.16
C ALA A 160 -1.26 -25.13 -45.13
N HIS A 161 -1.39 -24.38 -46.22
CA HIS A 161 -0.40 -24.24 -47.27
C HIS A 161 0.27 -22.87 -47.19
N ASN A 162 1.57 -22.85 -46.87
CA ASN A 162 2.37 -21.63 -46.89
C ASN A 162 2.93 -21.40 -48.29
N PHE A 163 2.75 -20.21 -48.83
CA PHE A 163 3.25 -19.84 -50.15
C PHE A 163 3.90 -18.46 -50.16
N THR A 164 4.79 -18.26 -51.12
CA THR A 164 5.44 -16.96 -51.38
C THR A 164 5.35 -16.65 -52.87
N VAL A 165 4.80 -15.49 -53.21
CA VAL A 165 4.80 -14.92 -54.56
C VAL A 165 5.87 -13.85 -54.63
N SER A 166 6.79 -13.94 -55.58
CA SER A 166 7.79 -12.92 -55.84
C SER A 166 7.34 -12.02 -56.99
N LEU A 167 7.36 -10.71 -56.76
CA LEU A 167 6.98 -9.67 -57.71
C LEU A 167 8.14 -8.67 -57.89
N SER A 168 8.25 -8.11 -59.09
CA SER A 168 9.21 -7.06 -59.46
C SER A 168 8.57 -5.66 -59.50
N SER A 169 7.30 -5.52 -59.11
CA SER A 169 6.56 -4.26 -59.09
C SER A 169 5.71 -4.14 -57.84
N VAL A 170 5.49 -2.91 -57.40
CA VAL A 170 4.39 -2.57 -56.47
C VAL A 170 3.04 -2.87 -57.12
N PHE A 171 2.01 -3.09 -56.33
CA PHE A 171 0.67 -3.45 -56.80
C PHE A 171 -0.40 -2.66 -56.04
N ALA A 172 -1.59 -2.51 -56.65
CA ALA A 172 -2.74 -1.93 -55.96
C ALA A 172 -3.31 -2.93 -54.95
N THR A 173 -3.48 -2.51 -53.68
CA THR A 173 -4.01 -3.37 -52.61
C THR A 173 -5.38 -3.95 -52.96
N SER A 174 -6.23 -3.15 -53.63
CA SER A 174 -7.56 -3.54 -54.10
C SER A 174 -7.52 -4.74 -55.06
N LYS A 175 -6.49 -4.84 -55.92
CA LYS A 175 -6.34 -5.94 -56.88
C LYS A 175 -6.04 -7.26 -56.16
N VAL A 176 -5.14 -7.24 -55.18
CA VAL A 176 -4.83 -8.44 -54.37
C VAL A 176 -6.01 -8.82 -53.47
N GLN A 177 -6.71 -7.83 -52.89
CA GLN A 177 -7.92 -8.08 -52.12
C GLN A 177 -9.02 -8.73 -52.97
N SER A 178 -9.17 -8.30 -54.24
CA SER A 178 -10.07 -8.96 -55.20
C SER A 178 -9.66 -10.41 -55.43
N ILE A 179 -8.37 -10.70 -55.66
CA ILE A 179 -7.87 -12.07 -55.83
C ILE A 179 -8.18 -12.92 -54.60
N ILE A 180 -7.91 -12.41 -53.39
CA ILE A 180 -8.21 -13.11 -52.14
C ILE A 180 -9.71 -13.39 -52.01
N SER A 181 -10.56 -12.40 -52.34
CA SER A 181 -12.02 -12.57 -52.27
C SER A 181 -12.53 -13.64 -53.25
N THR A 182 -11.95 -13.72 -54.45
CA THR A 182 -12.29 -14.76 -55.44
C THR A 182 -11.86 -16.14 -54.97
N LEU A 183 -10.66 -16.27 -54.39
CA LEU A 183 -10.19 -17.54 -53.83
C LEU A 183 -11.06 -18.00 -52.66
N LEU A 184 -11.51 -17.09 -51.80
CA LEU A 184 -12.39 -17.41 -50.67
C LEU A 184 -13.83 -17.77 -51.06
N MET A 185 -14.23 -17.61 -52.33
CA MET A 185 -15.51 -18.13 -52.83
C MET A 185 -15.46 -19.65 -53.10
N ASP A 186 -14.27 -20.23 -53.16
CA ASP A 186 -14.12 -21.68 -53.33
C ASP A 186 -14.53 -22.41 -52.03
N PRO A 187 -15.49 -23.34 -52.08
CA PRO A 187 -15.99 -24.05 -50.89
C PRO A 187 -14.93 -24.91 -50.19
N TYR A 188 -13.78 -25.17 -50.83
CA TYR A 188 -12.69 -25.94 -50.28
C TYR A 188 -11.63 -25.08 -49.56
N ILE A 189 -11.77 -23.75 -49.55
CA ILE A 189 -10.88 -22.81 -48.86
C ILE A 189 -11.62 -22.22 -47.65
N TYR A 190 -11.02 -22.33 -46.47
CA TYR A 190 -11.60 -21.84 -45.22
C TYR A 190 -11.02 -20.48 -44.80
N SER A 191 -9.74 -20.26 -45.03
CA SER A 191 -9.11 -18.97 -44.78
C SER A 191 -7.92 -18.72 -45.69
N LEU A 192 -7.67 -17.44 -45.98
CA LEU A 192 -6.52 -16.98 -46.75
C LEU A 192 -6.06 -15.66 -46.15
N SER A 193 -4.81 -15.64 -45.67
CA SER A 193 -4.16 -14.43 -45.19
C SER A 193 -2.91 -14.19 -46.02
N VAL A 194 -2.67 -12.94 -46.41
CA VAL A 194 -1.51 -12.55 -47.22
C VAL A 194 -0.80 -11.37 -46.57
N LYS A 195 0.51 -11.47 -46.43
CA LYS A 195 1.39 -10.40 -45.98
C LYS A 195 2.27 -9.98 -47.15
N SER A 196 2.56 -8.70 -47.33
CA SER A 196 3.50 -8.26 -48.36
C SER A 196 4.74 -7.60 -47.77
N LEU A 197 5.91 -7.94 -48.28
CA LEU A 197 7.16 -7.21 -48.07
C LEU A 197 7.43 -6.31 -49.28
N GLY A 198 7.98 -5.11 -49.05
CA GLY A 198 8.31 -4.12 -50.09
C GLY A 198 7.25 -3.05 -50.36
N MET A 199 6.07 -3.14 -49.72
CA MET A 199 4.99 -2.14 -49.79
C MET A 199 5.02 -1.11 -48.63
N VAL A 200 5.95 -1.27 -47.69
CA VAL A 200 6.16 -0.38 -46.55
C VAL A 200 7.64 -0.06 -46.46
N TYR A 201 7.96 1.22 -46.30
CA TYR A 201 9.30 1.70 -46.00
C TYR A 201 9.43 1.93 -44.50
N MET A 202 10.56 1.50 -43.93
CA MET A 202 10.82 1.61 -42.50
C MET A 202 12.16 2.29 -42.25
N GLU A 203 12.13 3.42 -41.55
CA GLU A 203 13.32 4.14 -41.09
C GLU A 203 13.66 3.70 -39.67
N ALA A 204 14.88 3.20 -39.48
CA ALA A 204 15.39 2.79 -38.18
C ALA A 204 16.86 3.20 -38.01
N PRO A 205 17.37 3.33 -36.77
CA PRO A 205 18.78 3.63 -36.50
C PRO A 205 19.72 2.61 -37.14
N THR A 206 20.82 3.09 -37.72
CA THR A 206 21.86 2.23 -38.28
C THR A 206 22.92 1.89 -37.22
N GLY A 207 23.24 0.59 -37.09
CA GLY A 207 24.24 0.10 -36.12
C GLY A 207 23.71 -0.08 -34.70
N LYS A 208 24.64 -0.22 -33.74
CA LYS A 208 24.31 -0.37 -32.32
C LYS A 208 23.95 0.97 -31.68
N VAL A 209 22.83 1.03 -30.97
CA VAL A 209 22.42 2.21 -30.19
C VAL A 209 22.81 2.08 -28.71
N CYS A 210 23.04 3.21 -28.05
CA CYS A 210 23.33 3.24 -26.61
C CYS A 210 22.14 2.71 -25.78
N TYR A 211 22.45 2.03 -24.68
CA TYR A 211 21.49 1.71 -23.63
C TYR A 211 20.93 3.00 -23.00
N ASN A 212 19.65 2.99 -22.63
CA ASN A 212 18.89 4.12 -22.07
C ASN A 212 18.84 5.36 -22.98
N SER A 213 18.90 5.16 -24.30
CA SER A 213 18.71 6.24 -25.28
C SER A 213 17.28 6.22 -25.82
N ARG A 214 16.83 7.37 -26.34
CA ARG A 214 15.54 7.48 -27.03
C ARG A 214 15.74 7.17 -28.51
N GLN A 215 14.92 6.28 -29.07
CA GLN A 215 14.95 5.90 -30.47
C GLN A 215 13.57 6.02 -31.10
N GLN A 216 13.53 6.42 -32.37
CA GLN A 216 12.29 6.59 -33.12
C GLN A 216 12.39 5.79 -34.42
N LEU A 217 11.33 5.05 -34.73
CA LEU A 217 11.19 4.31 -35.96
C LEU A 217 9.93 4.81 -36.67
N ASN A 218 10.08 5.11 -37.95
CA ASN A 218 8.98 5.57 -38.79
C ASN A 218 8.69 4.50 -39.83
N CYS A 219 7.41 4.18 -40.02
CA CYS A 219 6.95 3.33 -41.10
C CYS A 219 5.97 4.07 -41.98
N THR A 220 6.23 4.04 -43.28
CA THR A 220 5.41 4.69 -44.29
C THR A 220 4.94 3.65 -45.30
N SER A 221 3.62 3.50 -45.44
CA SER A 221 3.02 2.66 -46.47
C SER A 221 2.87 3.45 -47.78
N ILE A 222 2.99 2.75 -48.90
CA ILE A 222 2.81 3.34 -50.24
C ILE A 222 1.33 3.70 -50.50
N GLU A 223 0.39 3.02 -49.83
CA GLU A 223 -1.05 3.25 -49.95
C GLU A 223 -1.70 3.50 -48.58
N VAL A 224 -2.84 4.21 -48.56
CA VAL A 224 -3.66 4.38 -47.36
C VAL A 224 -4.25 3.03 -46.94
N MET A 225 -4.01 2.65 -45.68
CA MET A 225 -4.52 1.41 -45.12
C MET A 225 -5.49 1.66 -43.96
N SER A 226 -6.27 0.65 -43.58
CA SER A 226 -7.34 0.81 -42.59
C SER A 226 -6.85 0.84 -41.15
N LYS A 227 -5.80 0.06 -40.84
CA LYS A 227 -5.19 -0.01 -39.51
C LYS A 227 -3.71 -0.34 -39.62
N CYS A 228 -2.95 -0.06 -38.58
CA CYS A 228 -1.55 -0.46 -38.46
C CYS A 228 -1.28 -1.13 -37.11
N VAL A 229 -0.33 -2.05 -37.07
CA VAL A 229 0.08 -2.80 -35.88
C VAL A 229 1.60 -2.84 -35.83
N TRP A 230 2.16 -2.50 -34.69
CA TRP A 230 3.58 -2.68 -34.43
C TRP A 230 3.79 -3.98 -33.66
N GLN A 231 4.81 -4.74 -34.04
CA GLN A 231 5.22 -5.94 -33.34
C GLN A 231 6.75 -6.05 -33.34
N MET A 232 7.30 -6.77 -32.37
CA MET A 232 8.72 -7.09 -32.34
C MET A 232 8.92 -8.57 -32.06
N SER A 233 10.00 -9.14 -32.59
CA SER A 233 10.42 -10.51 -32.29
C SER A 233 11.87 -10.57 -31.83
N ARG A 234 12.19 -11.56 -31.00
CA ARG A 234 13.54 -11.85 -30.49
C ARG A 234 13.97 -13.21 -31.01
N GLY A 235 14.92 -13.23 -31.96
CA GLY A 235 15.38 -14.49 -32.55
C GLY A 235 14.24 -15.27 -33.21
N ASN A 236 13.98 -16.50 -32.73
CA ASN A 236 12.95 -17.40 -33.25
C ASN A 236 11.64 -17.37 -32.43
N GLU A 237 11.48 -16.44 -31.49
CA GLU A 237 10.25 -16.28 -30.72
C GLU A 237 9.11 -15.69 -31.58
N ASP A 238 7.87 -16.01 -31.21
CA ASP A 238 6.69 -15.45 -31.84
C ASP A 238 6.67 -13.90 -31.69
N PRO A 239 6.25 -13.16 -32.74
CA PRO A 239 6.19 -11.71 -32.66
C PRO A 239 5.21 -11.25 -31.57
N MET A 240 5.67 -10.35 -30.71
CA MET A 240 4.86 -9.73 -29.67
C MET A 240 4.38 -8.35 -30.14
N ILE A 241 3.09 -8.07 -29.96
CA ILE A 241 2.49 -6.78 -30.33
C ILE A 241 3.02 -5.70 -29.39
N LEU A 242 3.35 -4.54 -29.95
CA LEU A 242 3.70 -3.34 -29.19
C LEU A 242 2.46 -2.50 -28.97
N GLY A 243 2.22 -2.14 -27.71
CA GLY A 243 1.16 -1.22 -27.31
C GLY A 243 1.72 0.00 -26.58
N PRO A 244 0.86 0.98 -26.25
CA PRO A 244 1.27 2.14 -25.47
C PRO A 244 1.73 1.69 -24.07
N GLY A 245 2.86 2.21 -23.60
CA GLY A 245 3.45 1.79 -22.32
C GLY A 245 4.39 2.83 -21.72
N SER A 246 5.04 2.49 -20.63
CA SER A 246 5.98 3.39 -19.93
C SER A 246 7.27 3.64 -20.71
N GLU A 247 7.64 2.71 -21.60
CA GLU A 247 8.85 2.78 -22.43
C GLU A 247 8.56 2.89 -23.93
N ILE A 248 7.30 2.67 -24.35
CA ILE A 248 6.85 2.80 -25.74
C ILE A 248 5.77 3.87 -25.90
N GLN A 249 5.95 4.71 -26.91
CA GLN A 249 4.91 5.61 -27.43
C GLN A 249 4.62 5.31 -28.90
N LEU A 250 3.34 5.17 -29.24
CA LEU A 250 2.85 4.96 -30.61
C LEU A 250 2.19 6.24 -31.15
N SER A 251 2.21 6.43 -32.47
CA SER A 251 1.52 7.55 -33.12
C SER A 251 -0.01 7.37 -33.11
N ASP A 252 -0.74 8.47 -32.94
CA ASP A 252 -2.21 8.47 -32.96
C ASP A 252 -2.80 8.23 -34.36
N ASN A 253 -2.06 8.63 -35.40
CA ASN A 253 -2.43 8.41 -36.80
C ASN A 253 -1.71 7.18 -37.37
N CYS A 254 -2.43 6.39 -38.17
CA CYS A 254 -2.09 4.99 -38.45
C CYS A 254 -2.72 4.52 -39.79
N THR A 255 -2.62 5.37 -40.81
CA THR A 255 -3.20 5.13 -42.15
C THR A 255 -2.12 5.00 -43.23
N GLU A 256 -1.28 6.01 -43.39
CA GLU A 256 -0.13 6.02 -44.34
C GLU A 256 1.22 6.05 -43.60
N LEU A 257 1.29 6.82 -42.51
CA LEU A 257 2.48 6.95 -41.67
C LEU A 257 2.15 6.47 -40.26
N SER A 258 3.05 5.68 -39.68
CA SER A 258 3.01 5.31 -38.27
C SER A 258 4.41 5.36 -37.67
N THR A 259 4.50 5.83 -36.44
CA THR A 259 5.76 5.95 -35.71
C THR A 259 5.66 5.18 -34.40
N VAL A 260 6.70 4.41 -34.08
CA VAL A 260 6.96 3.92 -32.72
C VAL A 260 8.19 4.62 -32.16
N THR A 261 8.05 5.13 -30.93
CA THR A 261 9.15 5.74 -30.20
C THR A 261 9.47 4.90 -28.97
N LEU A 262 10.70 4.40 -28.92
CA LEU A 262 11.29 3.81 -27.74
C LEU A 262 11.79 4.96 -26.87
N LEU A 263 11.10 5.24 -25.77
CA LEU A 263 11.46 6.30 -24.83
C LEU A 263 12.78 5.99 -24.12
N LYS A 264 13.04 4.69 -23.92
CA LYS A 264 14.22 4.16 -23.23
C LYS A 264 14.62 2.80 -23.81
N THR A 265 15.74 2.75 -24.52
CA THR A 265 16.31 1.48 -25.00
C THR A 265 16.93 0.68 -23.86
N ASN A 266 16.68 -0.62 -23.84
CA ASN A 266 17.26 -1.54 -22.85
C ASN A 266 17.36 -2.95 -23.45
N GLY A 267 17.71 -3.97 -22.67
CA GLY A 267 17.90 -5.31 -23.25
C GLY A 267 16.63 -5.93 -23.85
N TYR A 268 15.46 -5.54 -23.35
CA TYR A 268 14.17 -6.02 -23.83
C TYR A 268 13.84 -5.49 -25.24
N TRP A 269 14.34 -4.32 -25.59
CA TRP A 269 14.01 -3.64 -26.85
C TRP A 269 14.95 -4.00 -28.01
N SER A 270 15.88 -4.93 -27.81
CA SER A 270 16.76 -5.43 -28.88
C SER A 270 16.05 -6.55 -29.63
N GLY A 271 15.93 -6.42 -30.94
CA GLY A 271 15.18 -7.38 -31.74
C GLY A 271 14.84 -6.90 -33.14
N ILE A 272 13.96 -7.63 -33.81
CA ILE A 272 13.46 -7.29 -35.14
C ILE A 272 12.09 -6.62 -34.96
N TYR A 273 11.99 -5.35 -35.35
CA TYR A 273 10.74 -4.61 -35.34
C TYR A 273 10.04 -4.78 -36.67
N SER A 274 8.72 -4.89 -36.63
CA SER A 274 7.91 -4.88 -37.83
C SER A 274 6.64 -4.08 -37.63
N CYS A 275 6.27 -3.34 -38.68
CA CYS A 275 5.07 -2.53 -38.75
C CYS A 275 4.18 -3.11 -39.85
N LEU A 276 2.92 -3.39 -39.51
CA LEU A 276 1.96 -4.04 -40.38
C LEU A 276 0.81 -3.09 -40.63
N PHE A 277 0.64 -2.61 -41.85
CA PHE A 277 -0.55 -1.90 -42.29
C PHE A 277 -1.54 -2.90 -42.89
N VAL A 278 -2.76 -2.95 -42.37
CA VAL A 278 -3.75 -4.01 -42.67
C VAL A 278 -5.02 -3.41 -43.25
N THR A 279 -5.49 -4.00 -44.35
CA THR A 279 -6.78 -3.70 -45.00
C THR A 279 -7.38 -5.02 -45.49
N GLY A 280 -8.57 -5.38 -45.01
CA GLY A 280 -9.17 -6.67 -45.34
C GLY A 280 -8.29 -7.85 -44.91
N ASN A 281 -7.90 -8.69 -45.88
CA ASN A 281 -7.12 -9.93 -45.66
C ASN A 281 -5.64 -9.79 -46.07
N ILE A 282 -5.23 -8.57 -46.46
CA ILE A 282 -3.84 -8.25 -46.80
C ILE A 282 -3.21 -7.32 -45.77
N ALA A 283 -1.96 -7.61 -45.42
CA ALA A 283 -1.15 -6.79 -44.53
C ALA A 283 0.19 -6.43 -45.19
N HIS A 284 0.46 -5.14 -45.36
CA HIS A 284 1.78 -4.66 -45.81
C HIS A 284 2.72 -4.56 -44.62
N MET A 285 3.90 -5.16 -44.73
CA MET A 285 4.85 -5.29 -43.64
C MET A 285 6.17 -4.60 -43.97
N GLY A 286 6.63 -3.74 -43.07
CA GLY A 286 8.01 -3.23 -43.00
C GLY A 286 8.74 -3.91 -41.85
N ILE A 287 10.05 -4.15 -42.00
CA ILE A 287 10.87 -4.81 -40.98
C ILE A 287 12.22 -4.09 -40.86
N ALA A 288 12.67 -3.82 -39.63
CA ALA A 288 14.04 -3.36 -39.38
C ALA A 288 14.58 -3.91 -38.05
N PRO A 289 15.86 -4.33 -38.00
CA PRO A 289 16.50 -4.74 -36.77
C PRO A 289 16.94 -3.53 -35.94
N ILE A 290 16.74 -3.58 -34.62
CA ILE A 290 17.40 -2.69 -33.67
C ILE A 290 18.38 -3.49 -32.84
N GLN A 291 19.62 -3.05 -32.86
CA GLN A 291 20.70 -3.59 -32.05
C GLN A 291 21.02 -2.60 -30.93
N ILE A 292 20.98 -3.06 -29.69
CA ILE A 292 21.27 -2.23 -28.52
C ILE A 292 22.59 -2.71 -27.93
N ALA A 293 23.46 -1.78 -27.54
CA ALA A 293 24.62 -2.11 -26.72
C ALA A 293 24.14 -2.48 -25.32
N LEU A 294 24.01 -3.78 -25.05
CA LEU A 294 23.28 -4.26 -23.87
C LEU A 294 23.99 -3.88 -22.57
N LEU A 295 23.21 -3.70 -21.50
CA LEU A 295 23.69 -3.72 -20.12
C LEU A 295 22.77 -4.67 -19.34
N PRO A 296 23.30 -5.51 -18.44
CA PRO A 296 22.47 -6.46 -17.71
C PRO A 296 21.43 -5.71 -16.87
N GLU A 297 20.18 -6.13 -16.92
CA GLU A 297 19.09 -5.51 -16.14
C GLU A 297 19.26 -5.77 -14.64
N VAL A 298 19.61 -7.01 -14.32
CA VAL A 298 19.88 -7.46 -12.96
C VAL A 298 21.30 -8.01 -12.90
N ILE A 299 22.07 -7.49 -11.95
CA ILE A 299 23.40 -8.01 -11.62
C ILE A 299 23.29 -8.61 -10.23
N ASN A 300 23.38 -9.94 -10.14
CA ASN A 300 23.35 -10.63 -8.86
C ASN A 300 24.79 -10.76 -8.35
N VAL A 301 25.15 -9.94 -7.36
CA VAL A 301 26.46 -10.01 -6.71
C VAL A 301 26.29 -10.74 -5.39
N THR A 302 27.01 -11.84 -5.23
CA THR A 302 27.03 -12.65 -4.01
C THR A 302 28.45 -12.80 -3.50
N SER A 303 28.57 -13.06 -2.21
CA SER A 303 29.85 -13.40 -1.56
C SER A 303 29.74 -14.77 -0.91
N ASN A 304 30.80 -15.56 -1.01
CA ASN A 304 30.94 -16.82 -0.32
C ASN A 304 32.29 -16.86 0.42
N PRO A 305 32.32 -16.94 1.76
CA PRO A 305 31.17 -16.89 2.68
C PRO A 305 30.47 -15.52 2.66
N GLN A 306 29.18 -15.48 3.04
CA GLN A 306 28.39 -14.23 3.13
C GLN A 306 28.95 -13.25 4.19
N THR A 307 29.63 -13.79 5.21
CA THR A 307 30.35 -13.05 6.24
C THR A 307 31.78 -13.59 6.33
N ALA A 308 32.77 -12.71 6.24
CA ALA A 308 34.17 -13.07 6.38
C ALA A 308 34.51 -13.30 7.87
N ASP A 309 35.11 -14.43 8.20
CA ASP A 309 35.49 -14.75 9.58
C ASP A 309 36.97 -14.51 9.82
N CYS A 310 37.32 -13.45 10.55
CA CYS A 310 38.68 -13.10 10.96
C CYS A 310 39.00 -13.56 12.40
N SER A 311 38.27 -14.56 12.93
CA SER A 311 38.54 -15.12 14.27
C SER A 311 39.80 -16.00 14.31
N GLY A 312 40.26 -16.51 13.16
CA GLY A 312 41.45 -17.35 13.03
C GLY A 312 42.74 -16.58 12.68
N PRO A 313 43.92 -17.20 12.78
CA PRO A 313 45.22 -16.57 12.53
C PRO A 313 45.58 -16.42 11.03
N SER A 314 44.82 -17.01 10.11
CA SER A 314 45.06 -16.98 8.66
C SER A 314 44.19 -15.94 7.95
N PRO A 315 44.68 -15.32 6.85
CA PRO A 315 43.85 -14.43 6.04
C PRO A 315 42.65 -15.19 5.47
N THR A 316 41.47 -14.62 5.66
CA THR A 316 40.22 -15.21 5.19
C THR A 316 40.00 -14.84 3.74
N LYS A 317 39.72 -15.83 2.90
CA LYS A 317 39.39 -15.59 1.49
C LYS A 317 37.89 -15.45 1.34
N VAL A 318 37.47 -14.47 0.55
CA VAL A 318 36.07 -14.28 0.14
C VAL A 318 36.01 -14.38 -1.37
N SER A 319 35.18 -15.30 -1.86
CA SER A 319 34.87 -15.40 -3.29
C SER A 319 33.70 -14.47 -3.60
N ILE A 320 33.92 -13.51 -4.50
CA ILE A 320 32.86 -12.64 -5.00
C ILE A 320 32.43 -13.20 -6.35
N SER A 321 31.13 -13.49 -6.47
CA SER A 321 30.52 -13.92 -7.72
C SER A 321 29.54 -12.87 -8.21
N CYS A 322 29.63 -12.55 -9.49
CA CYS A 322 28.73 -11.66 -10.19
C CYS A 322 28.05 -12.45 -11.31
N SER A 323 26.76 -12.73 -11.14
CA SER A 323 25.96 -13.50 -12.09
C SER A 323 25.03 -12.59 -12.87
N ILE A 324 24.98 -12.79 -14.19
CA ILE A 324 24.07 -12.12 -15.12
C ILE A 324 23.38 -13.15 -16.01
N GLU A 325 22.19 -12.81 -16.51
CA GLU A 325 21.53 -13.61 -17.55
C GLU A 325 22.37 -13.66 -18.83
N ASN A 326 22.18 -14.71 -19.63
CA ASN A 326 22.87 -14.86 -20.89
C ASN A 326 22.64 -13.64 -21.79
N SER A 327 23.69 -13.20 -22.47
CA SER A 327 23.67 -12.00 -23.28
C SER A 327 24.56 -12.18 -24.51
N THR A 328 24.12 -11.65 -25.64
CA THR A 328 24.91 -11.60 -26.87
C THR A 328 26.00 -10.51 -26.83
N GLU A 329 25.97 -9.65 -25.81
CA GLU A 329 26.97 -8.58 -25.62
C GLU A 329 28.22 -9.11 -24.91
N THR A 330 29.38 -8.67 -25.38
CA THR A 330 30.66 -9.00 -24.74
C THR A 330 31.03 -7.90 -23.75
N TYR A 331 30.96 -8.21 -22.46
CA TYR A 331 31.26 -7.25 -21.39
C TYR A 331 32.73 -7.30 -20.98
N LYS A 332 33.32 -6.13 -20.66
CA LYS A 332 34.51 -6.08 -19.80
C LYS A 332 34.04 -6.00 -18.35
N VAL A 333 34.49 -6.92 -17.50
CA VAL A 333 34.01 -7.05 -16.13
C VAL A 333 35.15 -6.82 -15.14
N MET A 334 34.88 -6.00 -14.12
CA MET A 334 35.79 -5.72 -13.02
C MET A 334 35.12 -6.04 -11.70
N LEU A 335 35.77 -6.90 -10.89
CA LEU A 335 35.37 -7.14 -9.50
C LEU A 335 36.31 -6.39 -8.56
N LYS A 336 35.73 -5.78 -7.53
CA LYS A 336 36.46 -5.03 -6.50
C LYS A 336 36.00 -5.45 -5.12
N LEU A 337 36.93 -5.55 -4.17
CA LEU A 337 36.65 -5.66 -2.74
C LEU A 337 37.50 -4.63 -1.98
N GLY A 338 36.85 -3.62 -1.38
CA GLY A 338 37.56 -2.49 -0.77
C GLY A 338 38.38 -1.72 -1.81
N SER A 339 39.71 -1.73 -1.68
CA SER A 339 40.64 -1.08 -2.63
C SER A 339 41.22 -2.04 -3.68
N VAL A 340 40.99 -3.35 -3.55
CA VAL A 340 41.61 -4.37 -4.42
C VAL A 340 40.69 -4.67 -5.60
N GLU A 341 41.24 -4.63 -6.81
CA GLU A 341 40.53 -4.91 -8.07
C GLU A 341 41.16 -6.12 -8.77
N ILE A 342 40.32 -7.07 -9.21
CA ILE A 342 40.75 -8.31 -9.86
C ILE A 342 39.88 -8.57 -11.09
N ALA A 343 40.51 -8.99 -12.19
CA ALA A 343 39.81 -9.47 -13.37
C ALA A 343 39.21 -10.88 -13.09
N PRO A 344 37.88 -11.06 -13.22
CA PRO A 344 37.23 -12.31 -12.85
C PRO A 344 37.39 -13.41 -13.91
N ILE A 345 37.20 -14.65 -13.47
CA ILE A 345 37.06 -15.82 -14.34
C ILE A 345 35.60 -15.93 -14.76
N LYS A 346 35.36 -16.10 -16.06
CA LYS A 346 34.02 -16.28 -16.65
C LYS A 346 33.67 -17.76 -16.74
N GLU A 347 32.51 -18.12 -16.19
CA GLU A 347 31.88 -19.44 -16.30
C GLU A 347 30.49 -19.30 -16.91
N GLU A 348 30.11 -20.19 -17.83
CA GLU A 348 28.78 -20.24 -18.43
C GLU A 348 28.11 -21.55 -18.07
N ASN A 349 26.94 -21.48 -17.42
CA ASN A 349 26.19 -22.66 -17.03
C ASN A 349 24.68 -22.38 -17.10
N ASN A 350 23.92 -23.23 -17.80
CA ASN A 350 22.45 -23.15 -17.93
C ASN A 350 21.90 -21.75 -18.25
N GLY A 351 22.54 -20.99 -19.16
CA GLY A 351 22.05 -19.66 -19.56
C GLY A 351 22.31 -18.54 -18.55
N ILE A 352 23.18 -18.76 -17.55
CA ILE A 352 23.69 -17.73 -16.65
C ILE A 352 25.19 -17.61 -16.88
N ILE A 353 25.67 -16.37 -17.01
CA ILE A 353 27.10 -16.05 -17.06
C ILE A 353 27.52 -15.64 -15.65
N LYS A 354 28.49 -16.35 -15.09
CA LYS A 354 29.02 -16.10 -13.74
C LYS A 354 30.46 -15.66 -13.81
N TYR A 355 30.75 -14.50 -13.23
CA TYR A 355 32.10 -13.94 -13.08
C TYR A 355 32.55 -14.10 -11.65
N THR A 356 33.64 -14.82 -11.39
CA THR A 356 34.10 -15.11 -10.03
C THR A 356 35.56 -14.70 -9.82
N ALA A 357 35.87 -14.11 -8.67
CA ALA A 357 37.23 -13.86 -8.22
C ALA A 357 37.37 -14.05 -6.69
N GLU A 358 38.50 -14.59 -6.26
CA GLU A 358 38.86 -14.70 -4.84
C GLU A 358 39.62 -13.46 -4.37
N PHE A 359 39.17 -12.87 -3.27
CA PHE A 359 39.83 -11.73 -2.64
C PHE A 359 40.33 -12.11 -1.24
N PRO A 360 41.58 -11.76 -0.89
CA PRO A 360 42.07 -11.89 0.48
C PRO A 360 41.49 -10.76 1.35
N VAL A 361 40.96 -11.09 2.52
CA VAL A 361 40.54 -10.13 3.55
C VAL A 361 41.69 -9.92 4.53
N ASP A 362 42.17 -8.69 4.65
CA ASP A 362 43.18 -8.31 5.63
C ASP A 362 42.57 -8.18 7.03
N CYS A 363 42.66 -9.27 7.81
CA CYS A 363 42.18 -9.32 9.18
C CYS A 363 43.01 -8.46 10.17
N GLN A 364 44.15 -7.90 9.73
CA GLN A 364 45.03 -7.02 10.53
C GLN A 364 44.94 -5.54 10.12
N ALA A 365 43.99 -5.19 9.23
CA ALA A 365 43.85 -3.84 8.71
C ALA A 365 43.68 -2.79 9.81
N VAL A 366 44.41 -1.67 9.70
CA VAL A 366 44.35 -0.54 10.63
C VAL A 366 42.93 0.04 10.65
N GLY A 367 42.28 0.01 11.82
CA GLY A 367 40.92 0.49 12.00
C GLY A 367 39.82 -0.58 12.02
N LYS A 368 40.12 -1.85 11.71
CA LYS A 368 39.20 -3.01 11.77
C LYS A 368 37.80 -2.69 11.20
N PRO A 369 37.69 -2.48 9.87
CA PRO A 369 36.41 -2.11 9.25
C PRO A 369 35.35 -3.20 9.54
N THR A 370 34.13 -2.77 9.82
CA THR A 370 33.01 -3.67 10.16
C THR A 370 32.50 -4.46 8.95
N SER A 371 32.67 -3.92 7.74
CA SER A 371 32.36 -4.56 6.46
C SER A 371 33.26 -4.00 5.35
N LEU A 372 33.45 -4.77 4.28
CA LEU A 372 34.07 -4.32 3.03
C LEU A 372 33.01 -4.19 1.94
N GLU A 373 33.15 -3.20 1.07
CA GLU A 373 32.29 -3.05 -0.09
C GLU A 373 32.83 -3.89 -1.25
N ALA A 374 32.01 -4.82 -1.74
CA ALA A 374 32.28 -5.57 -2.95
C ALA A 374 31.48 -4.97 -4.11
N SER A 375 32.12 -4.71 -5.25
CA SER A 375 31.43 -4.19 -6.44
C SER A 375 31.72 -5.01 -7.68
N CYS A 376 30.68 -5.25 -8.48
CA CYS A 376 30.81 -5.75 -9.84
C CYS A 376 30.48 -4.63 -10.82
N THR A 377 31.42 -4.32 -11.72
CA THR A 377 31.25 -3.31 -12.77
C THR A 377 31.36 -3.97 -14.13
N LEU A 378 30.35 -3.79 -14.97
CA LEU A 378 30.33 -4.27 -16.36
C LEU A 378 30.35 -3.08 -17.33
N GLU A 379 31.19 -3.17 -18.35
CA GLU A 379 31.32 -2.22 -19.46
C GLU A 379 30.86 -2.87 -20.77
N ASN A 380 29.96 -2.22 -21.52
CA ASN A 380 29.48 -2.70 -22.82
C ASN A 380 30.34 -2.21 -24.01
N SER A 381 30.00 -2.63 -25.23
CA SER A 381 30.73 -2.25 -26.46
C SER A 381 30.71 -0.75 -26.81
N LEU A 382 29.83 0.05 -26.20
CA LEU A 382 29.79 1.51 -26.34
C LEU A 382 30.33 2.24 -25.09
N ASN A 383 31.15 1.56 -24.28
CA ASN A 383 31.80 2.08 -23.07
C ASN A 383 30.82 2.59 -21.99
N GLN A 384 29.59 2.09 -21.97
CA GLN A 384 28.64 2.37 -20.91
C GLN A 384 28.87 1.40 -19.74
N LEU A 385 28.80 1.92 -18.52
CA LEU A 385 29.11 1.17 -17.30
C LEU A 385 27.84 0.92 -16.49
N ARG A 386 27.71 -0.29 -15.93
CA ARG A 386 26.74 -0.61 -14.88
C ARG A 386 27.46 -1.26 -13.71
N ASN A 387 27.26 -0.70 -12.51
CA ASN A 387 27.84 -1.23 -11.29
C ASN A 387 26.77 -1.75 -10.32
N ARG A 388 27.14 -2.72 -9.51
CA ARG A 388 26.33 -3.22 -8.39
C ARG A 388 27.26 -3.46 -7.22
N THR A 389 26.90 -2.94 -6.04
CA THR A 389 27.69 -3.12 -4.82
C THR A 389 26.93 -3.87 -3.74
N ILE A 390 27.64 -4.66 -2.95
CA ILE A 390 27.15 -5.35 -1.75
C ILE A 390 28.15 -5.12 -0.61
N LYS A 391 27.69 -5.27 0.63
CA LYS A 391 28.55 -5.25 1.81
C LYS A 391 28.89 -6.68 2.21
N VAL A 392 30.15 -6.93 2.51
CA VAL A 392 30.65 -8.19 3.07
C VAL A 392 31.04 -7.91 4.53
N PRO A 393 30.23 -8.31 5.52
CA PRO A 393 30.55 -8.13 6.93
C PRO A 393 31.77 -8.96 7.34
N ILE A 394 32.53 -8.46 8.33
CA ILE A 394 33.71 -9.15 8.88
C ILE A 394 33.50 -9.44 10.37
N ILE A 395 33.68 -10.68 10.80
CA ILE A 395 33.66 -11.07 12.22
C ILE A 395 35.09 -11.02 12.78
N TYR A 396 35.31 -10.24 13.83
CA TYR A 396 36.55 -10.25 14.61
C TYR A 396 36.40 -11.08 15.90
N PRO A 397 37.50 -11.49 16.58
CA PRO A 397 37.45 -12.38 17.76
C PRO A 397 36.53 -11.94 18.92
N SER A 398 36.24 -10.63 19.05
CA SER A 398 35.36 -10.07 20.09
C SER A 398 33.92 -9.81 19.63
N ASP A 399 33.61 -10.06 18.35
CA ASP A 399 32.30 -9.74 17.78
C ASP A 399 31.28 -10.84 18.11
N LEU A 400 30.04 -10.42 18.38
CA LEU A 400 28.90 -11.33 18.49
C LEU A 400 28.50 -11.83 17.09
N PHE A 401 28.16 -13.12 16.98
CA PHE A 401 27.72 -13.74 15.74
C PHE A 401 26.78 -14.91 16.05
N CYS A 402 25.97 -15.27 15.05
CA CYS A 402 25.15 -16.47 15.07
C CYS A 402 25.93 -17.61 14.40
N ALA A 403 26.00 -18.75 15.08
CA ALA A 403 26.67 -19.94 14.55
C ALA A 403 25.91 -20.49 13.35
N GLU A 404 26.64 -21.23 12.50
CA GLU A 404 26.00 -21.99 11.42
C GLU A 404 24.97 -22.96 12.00
N GLU A 405 23.78 -22.99 11.40
CA GLU A 405 22.68 -23.83 11.87
C GLU A 405 22.05 -24.55 10.68
N GLN A 406 21.95 -25.87 10.79
CA GLN A 406 21.26 -26.70 9.80
C GLN A 406 19.86 -27.07 10.31
N ILE A 407 18.83 -26.69 9.56
CA ILE A 407 17.42 -27.00 9.85
C ILE A 407 16.87 -27.80 8.66
N ALA A 408 16.69 -29.10 8.85
CA ALA A 408 16.37 -30.06 7.79
C ALA A 408 17.43 -30.02 6.66
N GLU A 409 17.02 -29.70 5.42
CA GLU A 409 17.92 -29.58 4.25
C GLU A 409 18.50 -28.16 4.07
N ARG A 410 18.18 -27.22 4.97
CA ARG A 410 18.57 -25.81 4.86
C ARG A 410 19.74 -25.51 5.78
N ILE A 411 20.79 -24.87 5.25
CA ILE A 411 21.99 -24.48 6.00
C ILE A 411 22.03 -22.96 6.11
N TRP A 412 21.88 -22.43 7.32
CA TRP A 412 22.03 -21.01 7.61
C TRP A 412 23.51 -20.70 7.91
N PRO A 413 24.20 -19.90 7.08
CA PRO A 413 25.63 -19.66 7.24
C PRO A 413 25.94 -18.83 8.48
N LYS A 414 27.16 -18.99 9.02
CA LYS A 414 27.68 -18.15 10.12
C LYS A 414 27.56 -16.67 9.75
N THR A 415 26.88 -15.89 10.59
CA THR A 415 26.47 -14.50 10.28
C THR A 415 26.76 -13.55 11.44
N LYS A 416 27.29 -12.36 11.13
CA LYS A 416 27.62 -11.33 12.13
C LYS A 416 26.34 -10.80 12.82
N ASN A 417 26.45 -10.42 14.10
CA ASN A 417 25.36 -9.76 14.82
C ASN A 417 24.82 -8.54 14.06
N ASN A 418 23.50 -8.40 14.03
CA ASN A 418 22.71 -7.37 13.36
C ASN A 418 22.70 -7.44 11.82
N GLU A 419 23.32 -8.47 11.22
CA GLU A 419 23.25 -8.76 9.79
C GLU A 419 22.19 -9.82 9.48
N THR A 420 21.78 -9.90 8.21
CA THR A 420 20.73 -10.81 7.74
C THR A 420 21.33 -11.84 6.78
N ALA A 421 21.21 -13.12 7.13
CA ALA A 421 21.54 -14.22 6.23
C ALA A 421 20.44 -14.40 5.19
N THR A 422 20.82 -14.77 3.96
CA THR A 422 19.88 -15.06 2.88
C THR A 422 20.23 -16.40 2.23
N ILE A 423 19.23 -17.25 2.03
CA ILE A 423 19.37 -18.55 1.35
C ILE A 423 18.30 -18.70 0.27
N ASP A 424 18.54 -19.54 -0.73
CA ASP A 424 17.56 -19.79 -1.80
C ASP A 424 16.42 -20.68 -1.31
N CYS A 425 15.25 -20.54 -1.94
CA CYS A 425 14.10 -21.41 -1.67
C CYS A 425 14.39 -22.86 -2.06
N THR A 426 14.13 -23.80 -1.15
CA THR A 426 14.41 -25.23 -1.35
C THR A 426 13.17 -26.04 -1.77
N ALA A 427 11.97 -25.48 -1.65
CA ALA A 427 10.73 -26.18 -1.97
C ALA A 427 10.53 -26.33 -3.49
N PRO A 428 10.19 -27.52 -4.01
CA PRO A 428 9.97 -27.73 -5.44
C PRO A 428 8.79 -26.88 -5.95
N GLY A 429 8.96 -26.29 -7.13
CA GLY A 429 7.94 -25.42 -7.76
C GLY A 429 7.83 -24.00 -7.18
N ARG A 430 8.72 -23.63 -6.23
CA ARG A 430 8.81 -22.28 -5.67
C ARG A 430 10.19 -21.68 -5.91
N GLU A 431 10.20 -20.37 -6.15
CA GLU A 431 11.39 -19.57 -6.45
C GLU A 431 11.48 -18.40 -5.48
N GLY A 432 12.67 -17.83 -5.30
CA GLY A 432 12.91 -16.68 -4.43
C GLY A 432 13.96 -16.97 -3.36
N SER A 433 13.87 -16.25 -2.24
CA SER A 433 14.83 -16.38 -1.15
C SER A 433 14.15 -16.41 0.22
N MET A 434 14.84 -17.00 1.20
CA MET A 434 14.49 -16.96 2.62
C MET A 434 15.54 -16.12 3.35
N LYS A 435 15.10 -15.36 4.36
CA LYS A 435 15.95 -14.46 5.14
C LYS A 435 15.85 -14.73 6.63
N ARG A 436 16.95 -14.55 7.36
CA ARG A 436 16.97 -14.65 8.83
C ARG A 436 17.96 -13.67 9.44
N LYS A 437 17.49 -12.85 10.38
CA LYS A 437 18.32 -11.83 11.06
C LYS A 437 19.07 -12.44 12.24
N CYS A 438 20.35 -12.14 12.37
CA CYS A 438 21.14 -12.51 13.54
C CYS A 438 21.04 -11.43 14.63
N THR A 439 20.58 -11.77 15.83
CA THR A 439 20.47 -10.84 16.97
C THR A 439 21.24 -11.36 18.17
N GLY A 440 22.37 -10.71 18.48
CA GLY A 440 23.34 -11.18 19.45
C GLY A 440 24.02 -12.47 18.98
N GLN A 441 23.65 -13.59 19.59
CA GLN A 441 24.10 -14.94 19.24
C GLN A 441 22.95 -15.86 18.81
N THR A 442 21.73 -15.33 18.80
CA THR A 442 20.50 -16.09 18.49
C THR A 442 19.94 -15.67 17.15
N TRP A 443 19.51 -16.67 16.39
CA TRP A 443 18.80 -16.44 15.14
C TRP A 443 17.37 -15.96 15.39
N GLY A 444 16.93 -14.97 14.61
CA GLY A 444 15.54 -14.53 14.58
C GLY A 444 14.64 -15.47 13.77
N GLU A 445 13.38 -15.06 13.58
CA GLU A 445 12.40 -15.83 12.82
C GLU A 445 12.76 -15.96 11.33
N GLU A 446 12.39 -17.09 10.72
CA GLU A 446 12.54 -17.35 9.28
C GLU A 446 11.51 -16.54 8.49
N VAL A 447 11.99 -15.66 7.60
CA VAL A 447 11.14 -14.91 6.66
C VAL A 447 11.24 -15.57 5.28
N SER A 448 10.15 -16.19 4.84
CA SER A 448 10.07 -16.81 3.51
C SER A 448 9.49 -15.85 2.48
N LEU A 449 10.29 -15.50 1.46
CA LEU A 449 9.85 -14.76 0.27
C LEU A 449 9.72 -15.71 -0.94
N CYS A 450 9.44 -16.99 -0.69
CA CYS A 450 9.27 -17.99 -1.73
C CYS A 450 7.90 -17.83 -2.41
N VAL A 451 7.90 -17.79 -3.73
CA VAL A 451 6.74 -17.55 -4.59
C VAL A 451 6.54 -18.75 -5.51
N LYS A 452 5.29 -19.13 -5.80
CA LYS A 452 4.98 -20.08 -6.89
C LYS A 452 5.64 -19.61 -8.19
N SER A 453 6.37 -20.48 -8.90
CA SER A 453 7.06 -20.12 -10.14
C SER A 453 6.13 -19.49 -11.19
N VAL A 454 4.88 -19.96 -11.26
CA VAL A 454 3.84 -19.41 -12.14
C VAL A 454 3.50 -17.95 -11.79
N LEU A 455 3.38 -17.59 -10.50
CA LEU A 455 3.13 -16.20 -10.09
C LEU A 455 4.31 -15.29 -10.40
N ASN A 456 5.54 -15.80 -10.30
CA ASN A 456 6.73 -15.07 -10.73
C ASN A 456 6.69 -14.79 -12.24
N SER A 457 6.30 -15.78 -13.06
CA SER A 457 6.08 -15.60 -14.50
C SER A 457 4.99 -14.57 -14.82
N VAL A 458 3.86 -14.59 -14.10
CA VAL A 458 2.80 -13.58 -14.25
C VAL A 458 3.30 -12.18 -13.88
N ALA A 459 4.13 -12.06 -12.84
CA ALA A 459 4.74 -10.78 -12.47
C ALA A 459 5.71 -10.25 -13.53
N LEU A 460 6.43 -11.12 -14.24
CA LEU A 460 7.27 -10.74 -15.38
C LEU A 460 6.41 -10.28 -16.58
N GLN A 461 5.35 -11.03 -16.92
CA GLN A 461 4.42 -10.64 -17.99
C GLN A 461 3.74 -9.29 -17.72
N ALA A 462 3.35 -9.02 -16.47
CA ALA A 462 2.81 -7.72 -16.09
C ALA A 462 3.83 -6.58 -16.26
N LYS A 463 5.12 -6.83 -15.99
CA LYS A 463 6.19 -5.85 -16.24
C LYS A 463 6.40 -5.60 -17.73
N ASP A 464 6.34 -6.64 -18.55
CA ASP A 464 6.44 -6.49 -20.01
C ASP A 464 5.25 -5.69 -20.54
N PHE A 465 4.04 -5.99 -20.06
CA PHE A 465 2.82 -5.24 -20.36
C PHE A 465 2.95 -3.76 -19.99
N GLU A 466 3.46 -3.43 -18.80
CA GLU A 466 3.62 -2.04 -18.34
C GLU A 466 4.58 -1.23 -19.21
N LYS A 467 5.63 -1.87 -19.71
CA LYS A 467 6.61 -1.25 -20.63
C LYS A 467 6.05 -1.01 -22.03
N GLY A 468 4.98 -1.71 -22.41
CA GLY A 468 4.35 -1.64 -23.74
C GLY A 468 4.53 -2.91 -24.59
N LEU A 469 5.14 -3.97 -24.04
CA LEU A 469 5.34 -5.23 -24.73
C LEU A 469 4.17 -6.18 -24.46
N GLY A 470 3.42 -6.55 -25.51
CA GLY A 470 2.18 -7.29 -25.36
C GLY A 470 1.07 -6.47 -24.68
N ALA A 471 1.16 -5.14 -24.71
CA ALA A 471 0.18 -4.25 -24.08
C ALA A 471 -1.15 -4.20 -24.86
N THR A 472 -1.91 -5.31 -24.83
CA THR A 472 -3.22 -5.46 -25.46
C THR A 472 -4.27 -5.91 -24.45
N GLN A 473 -5.55 -5.72 -24.78
CA GLN A 473 -6.63 -6.09 -23.86
C GLN A 473 -6.64 -7.59 -23.53
N GLU A 474 -6.30 -8.44 -24.50
CA GLU A 474 -6.27 -9.90 -24.37
C GLU A 474 -5.17 -10.36 -23.40
N VAL A 475 -3.99 -9.75 -23.48
CA VAL A 475 -2.88 -10.07 -22.57
C VAL A 475 -3.19 -9.58 -21.16
N ALA A 476 -3.81 -8.40 -21.01
CA ALA A 476 -4.27 -7.93 -19.70
C ALA A 476 -5.27 -8.91 -19.05
N GLN A 477 -6.21 -9.44 -19.84
CA GLN A 477 -7.14 -10.48 -19.36
C GLN A 477 -6.39 -11.74 -18.93
N PHE A 478 -5.44 -12.21 -19.74
CA PHE A 478 -4.65 -13.39 -19.41
C PHE A 478 -3.85 -13.22 -18.10
N ILE A 479 -3.28 -12.05 -17.84
CA ILE A 479 -2.57 -11.74 -16.60
C ILE A 479 -3.50 -11.89 -15.39
N PHE A 480 -4.68 -11.25 -15.41
CA PHE A 480 -5.62 -11.33 -14.29
C PHE A 480 -6.26 -12.71 -14.13
N GLN A 481 -6.56 -13.39 -15.24
CA GLN A 481 -7.08 -14.76 -15.22
C GLN A 481 -6.05 -15.72 -14.62
N SER A 482 -4.78 -15.61 -15.05
CA SER A 482 -3.67 -16.40 -14.50
C SER A 482 -3.47 -16.13 -13.02
N LEU A 483 -3.58 -14.86 -12.61
CA LEU A 483 -3.48 -14.48 -11.20
C LEU A 483 -4.61 -15.16 -10.40
N LYS A 484 -5.87 -14.99 -10.82
CA LYS A 484 -7.04 -15.61 -10.17
C LYS A 484 -6.87 -17.11 -9.99
N ASN A 485 -6.54 -17.82 -11.07
CA ASN A 485 -6.41 -19.28 -11.05
C ASN A 485 -5.31 -19.77 -10.10
N ASN A 486 -4.22 -19.01 -9.94
CA ASN A 486 -3.10 -19.40 -9.07
C ASN A 486 -3.22 -18.87 -7.63
N THR A 487 -4.22 -18.02 -7.36
CA THR A 487 -4.51 -17.46 -6.04
C THR A 487 -5.79 -17.99 -5.41
N ALA A 488 -6.63 -18.73 -6.14
CA ALA A 488 -7.95 -19.18 -5.69
C ALA A 488 -7.92 -20.16 -4.50
N ASP A 489 -6.89 -20.99 -4.38
CA ASP A 489 -6.82 -22.02 -3.34
C ASP A 489 -6.50 -21.44 -1.95
N GLU A 490 -7.54 -21.38 -1.10
CA GLU A 490 -7.47 -20.91 0.28
C GLU A 490 -6.64 -21.89 1.13
N GLY A 491 -5.40 -21.51 1.46
CA GLY A 491 -4.51 -22.26 2.38
C GLY A 491 -3.11 -22.56 1.85
N GLU A 492 -2.86 -22.45 0.54
CA GLU A 492 -1.52 -22.67 -0.04
C GLU A 492 -0.71 -21.39 -0.29
N ASN A 493 -1.39 -20.25 -0.35
CA ASN A 493 -0.76 -18.96 -0.62
C ASN A 493 0.05 -18.51 0.60
N THR A 494 1.31 -18.16 0.36
CA THR A 494 2.24 -17.64 1.38
C THR A 494 2.37 -16.11 1.27
N PHE A 495 3.07 -15.51 2.23
CA PHE A 495 3.41 -14.09 2.17
C PHE A 495 4.14 -13.71 0.87
N GLY A 496 5.05 -14.57 0.37
CA GLY A 496 5.72 -14.36 -0.91
C GLY A 496 4.75 -14.27 -2.09
N ASP A 497 3.74 -15.16 -2.10
CA ASP A 497 2.70 -15.20 -3.13
C ASP A 497 1.84 -13.93 -3.10
N VAL A 498 1.44 -13.46 -1.91
CA VAL A 498 0.73 -12.18 -1.72
C VAL A 498 1.57 -11.03 -2.25
N LYS A 499 2.85 -10.98 -1.88
CA LYS A 499 3.76 -9.91 -2.32
C LYS A 499 3.91 -9.87 -3.84
N ALA A 500 3.99 -11.03 -4.48
CA ALA A 500 4.03 -11.13 -5.94
C ALA A 500 2.72 -10.65 -6.58
N ALA A 501 1.56 -11.07 -6.06
CA ALA A 501 0.26 -10.64 -6.56
C ALA A 501 0.04 -9.12 -6.39
N VAL A 502 0.41 -8.55 -5.24
CA VAL A 502 0.38 -7.10 -5.01
C VAL A 502 1.29 -6.36 -5.99
N SER A 503 2.47 -6.91 -6.28
CA SER A 503 3.37 -6.35 -7.30
C SER A 503 2.74 -6.39 -8.70
N VAL A 504 1.99 -7.44 -9.06
CA VAL A 504 1.22 -7.50 -10.31
C VAL A 504 0.17 -6.41 -10.35
N PHE A 505 -0.65 -6.26 -9.30
CA PHE A 505 -1.67 -5.20 -9.22
C PHE A 505 -1.05 -3.81 -9.37
N LEU A 506 0.06 -3.54 -8.66
CA LEU A 506 0.76 -2.27 -8.74
C LEU A 506 1.28 -2.00 -10.16
N THR A 507 1.82 -3.02 -10.82
CA THR A 507 2.37 -2.91 -12.17
C THR A 507 1.25 -2.68 -13.20
N MET A 508 0.15 -3.42 -13.10
CA MET A 508 -1.02 -3.23 -13.96
C MET A 508 -1.70 -1.87 -13.72
N ASN A 509 -1.72 -1.37 -12.48
CA ASN A 509 -2.19 -0.03 -12.16
C ASN A 509 -1.33 1.04 -12.87
N LYS A 510 0.00 0.92 -12.82
CA LYS A 510 0.90 1.84 -13.56
C LYS A 510 0.68 1.76 -15.07
N ALA A 511 0.53 0.55 -15.61
CA ALA A 511 0.27 0.32 -17.02
C ALA A 511 -1.04 0.96 -17.49
N SER A 512 -2.06 0.96 -16.63
CA SER A 512 -3.40 1.47 -16.95
C SER A 512 -3.46 2.98 -17.28
N VAL A 513 -2.39 3.73 -16.94
CA VAL A 513 -2.24 5.15 -17.32
C VAL A 513 -2.01 5.31 -18.82
N ASN A 514 -1.24 4.41 -19.43
CA ASN A 514 -0.87 4.46 -20.85
C ASN A 514 -1.77 3.55 -21.70
N MET A 515 -2.14 2.39 -21.17
CA MET A 515 -2.97 1.39 -21.85
C MET A 515 -4.34 1.27 -21.16
N PRO A 516 -5.44 1.72 -21.78
CA PRO A 516 -6.76 1.63 -21.15
C PRO A 516 -7.19 0.18 -20.97
N LEU A 517 -7.66 -0.13 -19.76
CA LEU A 517 -8.13 -1.45 -19.37
C LEU A 517 -9.67 -1.50 -19.47
N GLY A 518 -10.22 -2.44 -20.24
CA GLY A 518 -11.68 -2.66 -20.37
C GLY A 518 -12.33 -3.47 -19.23
N GLU A 519 -13.66 -3.49 -19.16
CA GLU A 519 -14.44 -4.11 -18.07
C GLU A 519 -14.36 -5.64 -17.98
N ASN A 520 -13.93 -6.31 -19.06
CA ASN A 520 -13.89 -7.78 -19.14
C ASN A 520 -12.87 -8.45 -18.19
N LEU A 521 -11.91 -7.69 -17.66
CA LEU A 521 -10.95 -8.16 -16.64
C LEU A 521 -11.42 -7.89 -15.20
N LEU A 522 -12.52 -7.16 -15.01
CA LEU A 522 -12.98 -6.71 -13.70
C LEU A 522 -13.24 -7.89 -12.75
N ALA A 523 -13.90 -8.94 -13.22
CA ALA A 523 -14.20 -10.12 -12.42
C ALA A 523 -12.91 -10.82 -11.93
N ASP A 524 -11.99 -11.12 -12.84
CA ASP A 524 -10.74 -11.82 -12.49
C ASP A 524 -9.83 -10.97 -11.60
N PHE A 525 -9.80 -9.66 -11.82
CA PHE A 525 -9.11 -8.71 -10.94
C PHE A 525 -9.71 -8.72 -9.53
N ILE A 526 -11.02 -8.55 -9.38
CA ILE A 526 -11.65 -8.45 -8.06
C ILE A 526 -11.55 -9.79 -7.30
N ASP A 527 -11.71 -10.93 -7.98
CA ASP A 527 -11.56 -12.25 -7.36
C ASP A 527 -10.13 -12.49 -6.88
N SER A 528 -9.13 -12.24 -7.73
CA SER A 528 -7.72 -12.40 -7.33
C SER A 528 -7.33 -11.45 -6.19
N ALA A 529 -7.78 -10.19 -6.23
CA ALA A 529 -7.55 -9.23 -5.16
C ALA A 529 -8.24 -9.66 -3.86
N SER A 530 -9.45 -10.23 -3.95
CA SER A 530 -10.21 -10.75 -2.80
C SER A 530 -9.51 -11.93 -2.14
N SER A 531 -8.97 -12.88 -2.92
CA SER A 531 -8.21 -14.02 -2.40
C SER A 531 -6.96 -13.61 -1.62
N MET A 532 -6.30 -12.50 -1.97
CA MET A 532 -5.13 -12.00 -1.23
C MET A 532 -5.46 -11.49 0.17
N LEU A 533 -6.73 -11.18 0.44
CA LEU A 533 -7.21 -10.78 1.75
C LEU A 533 -7.49 -11.96 2.68
N ASN A 534 -7.54 -13.20 2.18
CA ASN A 534 -7.68 -14.42 3.00
C ASN A 534 -6.38 -14.89 3.67
N VAL A 535 -5.21 -14.45 3.15
CA VAL A 535 -3.90 -14.89 3.63
C VAL A 535 -3.42 -14.02 4.80
N THR A 536 -2.70 -14.60 5.77
CA THR A 536 -2.01 -13.85 6.82
C THR A 536 -0.79 -13.14 6.24
N TRP A 537 -0.71 -11.82 6.43
CA TRP A 537 0.40 -11.00 5.91
C TRP A 537 1.49 -10.78 6.97
N GLU A 538 1.36 -11.40 8.14
CA GLU A 538 2.28 -11.21 9.26
C GLU A 538 3.58 -11.97 9.01
N VAL A 539 4.65 -11.19 8.97
CA VAL A 539 6.05 -11.63 8.98
C VAL A 539 6.68 -10.96 10.20
N GLY A 540 7.73 -11.53 10.79
CA GLY A 540 8.41 -10.96 11.96
C GLY A 540 8.85 -9.49 11.81
N ASP A 541 8.81 -8.91 10.60
CA ASP A 541 9.00 -7.48 10.29
C ASP A 541 7.68 -6.74 10.02
N LYS A 542 7.23 -5.94 11.00
CA LYS A 542 5.99 -5.14 10.92
C LYS A 542 6.03 -4.03 9.87
N GLU A 543 7.22 -3.54 9.49
CA GLU A 543 7.38 -2.48 8.49
C GLU A 543 7.08 -3.02 7.09
N GLU A 544 7.53 -4.25 6.79
CA GLU A 544 7.30 -4.90 5.50
C GLU A 544 5.82 -5.19 5.26
N THR A 545 5.11 -5.74 6.26
CA THR A 545 3.65 -5.96 6.20
C THR A 545 2.88 -4.65 5.97
N SER A 546 3.29 -3.57 6.64
CA SER A 546 2.67 -2.25 6.55
C SER A 546 2.82 -1.62 5.16
N SER A 547 4.03 -1.69 4.60
CA SER A 547 4.32 -1.22 3.24
C SER A 547 3.51 -2.00 2.21
N LEU A 548 3.40 -3.33 2.39
CA LEU A 548 2.64 -4.19 1.49
C LEU A 548 1.15 -3.83 1.48
N ALA A 549 0.56 -3.56 2.65
CA ALA A 549 -0.84 -3.16 2.76
C ALA A 549 -1.15 -1.82 2.08
N THR A 550 -0.24 -0.86 2.21
CA THR A 550 -0.34 0.43 1.52
C THR A 550 -0.29 0.24 0.00
N GLN A 551 0.65 -0.59 -0.49
CA GLN A 551 0.78 -0.88 -1.91
C GLN A 551 -0.47 -1.57 -2.45
N TYR A 552 -1.01 -2.58 -1.75
CA TYR A 552 -2.25 -3.25 -2.11
C TYR A 552 -3.40 -2.25 -2.25
N LEU A 553 -3.65 -1.41 -1.23
CA LEU A 553 -4.73 -0.42 -1.26
C LEU A 553 -4.60 0.51 -2.47
N SER A 554 -3.44 1.15 -2.65
CA SER A 554 -3.20 2.08 -3.77
C SER A 554 -3.34 1.41 -5.15
N SER A 555 -3.01 0.13 -5.25
CA SER A 555 -3.07 -0.63 -6.51
C SER A 555 -4.51 -1.00 -6.86
N VAL A 556 -5.28 -1.47 -5.87
CA VAL A 556 -6.70 -1.81 -6.07
C VAL A 556 -7.51 -0.57 -6.39
N GLU A 557 -7.32 0.53 -5.65
CA GLU A 557 -8.02 1.79 -5.92
C GLU A 557 -7.70 2.35 -7.30
N GLY A 558 -6.41 2.35 -7.68
CA GLY A 558 -5.98 2.84 -8.99
C GLY A 558 -6.54 1.99 -10.14
N LEU A 559 -6.57 0.67 -9.99
CA LEU A 559 -7.19 -0.22 -10.98
C LEU A 559 -8.70 0.00 -11.07
N VAL A 560 -9.43 0.06 -9.95
CA VAL A 560 -10.87 0.36 -9.96
C VAL A 560 -11.15 1.69 -10.65
N LYS A 561 -10.32 2.71 -10.41
CA LYS A 561 -10.41 4.02 -11.06
C LYS A 561 -10.19 3.90 -12.58
N ASN A 562 -9.12 3.24 -13.01
CA ASN A 562 -8.64 3.30 -14.40
C ASN A 562 -9.29 2.26 -15.33
N ILE A 563 -9.90 1.20 -14.79
CA ILE A 563 -10.67 0.23 -15.59
C ILE A 563 -11.93 0.91 -16.14
N ARG A 564 -12.09 0.95 -17.46
CA ARG A 564 -13.24 1.53 -18.16
C ARG A 564 -14.43 0.59 -18.07
N ILE A 565 -15.52 1.07 -17.47
CA ILE A 565 -16.72 0.27 -17.21
C ILE A 565 -17.89 0.81 -18.03
N ASN A 566 -18.45 -0.02 -18.90
CA ASN A 566 -19.48 0.40 -19.84
C ASN A 566 -20.87 -0.08 -19.41
N ALA A 567 -21.00 -1.37 -19.07
CA ALA A 567 -22.29 -2.00 -18.79
C ALA A 567 -22.43 -2.46 -17.33
N THR A 568 -21.36 -2.97 -16.71
CA THR A 568 -21.39 -3.59 -15.38
C THR A 568 -21.90 -2.63 -14.29
N GLU A 569 -22.77 -3.10 -13.40
CA GLU A 569 -23.32 -2.30 -12.28
C GLU A 569 -22.52 -2.47 -10.97
N GLY A 570 -21.66 -3.47 -10.91
CA GLY A 570 -20.83 -3.82 -9.76
C GLY A 570 -20.31 -5.24 -9.86
N TYR A 571 -19.44 -5.62 -8.93
CA TYR A 571 -18.94 -6.98 -8.80
C TYR A 571 -18.66 -7.30 -7.33
N ASN A 572 -19.15 -8.44 -6.86
CA ASN A 572 -19.05 -8.84 -5.46
C ASN A 572 -18.26 -10.14 -5.34
N SER A 573 -17.24 -10.14 -4.50
CA SER A 573 -16.46 -11.30 -4.07
C SER A 573 -16.45 -11.38 -2.53
N SER A 574 -15.72 -12.34 -1.96
CA SER A 574 -15.74 -12.63 -0.51
C SER A 574 -15.29 -11.45 0.36
N ASN A 575 -14.18 -10.81 0.02
CA ASN A 575 -13.58 -9.70 0.78
C ASN A 575 -13.64 -8.35 0.05
N ILE A 576 -14.12 -8.31 -1.20
CA ILE A 576 -14.23 -7.08 -2.00
C ILE A 576 -15.64 -6.96 -2.60
N GLN A 577 -16.26 -5.78 -2.45
CA GLN A 577 -17.51 -5.43 -3.12
C GLN A 577 -17.34 -4.11 -3.86
N LEU A 578 -17.57 -4.12 -5.16
CA LEU A 578 -17.55 -2.96 -6.03
C LEU A 578 -18.98 -2.64 -6.47
N GLN A 579 -19.41 -1.40 -6.31
CA GLN A 579 -20.71 -0.90 -6.70
C GLN A 579 -20.56 0.36 -7.56
N ILE A 580 -21.40 0.51 -8.58
CA ILE A 580 -21.28 1.58 -9.58
C ILE A 580 -22.58 2.37 -9.70
N CYS A 581 -22.45 3.68 -9.85
CA CYS A 581 -23.53 4.59 -10.22
C CYS A 581 -23.21 5.31 -11.52
N ARG A 582 -24.23 5.56 -12.35
CA ARG A 582 -24.13 6.30 -13.61
C ARG A 582 -25.13 7.45 -13.65
N ASN A 583 -24.75 8.56 -14.27
CA ASN A 583 -25.64 9.68 -14.65
C ASN A 583 -26.62 10.12 -13.53
N GLY A 584 -26.07 10.51 -12.38
CA GLY A 584 -26.86 10.96 -11.23
C GLY A 584 -26.20 12.14 -10.54
N SER A 585 -27.01 13.04 -9.95
CA SER A 585 -26.54 14.07 -9.03
C SER A 585 -26.13 13.49 -7.66
N SER A 586 -26.64 12.31 -7.32
CA SER A 586 -26.26 11.56 -6.13
C SER A 586 -26.14 10.06 -6.41
N CYS A 587 -25.16 9.42 -5.78
CA CYS A 587 -24.95 7.98 -5.79
C CYS A 587 -25.20 7.43 -4.39
N ASN A 588 -26.15 6.49 -4.25
CA ASN A 588 -26.42 5.79 -3.00
C ASN A 588 -26.25 4.28 -3.23
N ARG A 589 -25.19 3.70 -2.67
CA ARG A 589 -24.84 2.28 -2.82
C ARG A 589 -24.30 1.72 -1.51
N THR A 590 -24.55 0.44 -1.28
CA THR A 590 -24.09 -0.26 -0.08
C THR A 590 -22.95 -1.21 -0.41
N VAL A 591 -21.86 -1.16 0.35
CA VAL A 591 -20.75 -2.14 0.30
C VAL A 591 -20.55 -2.76 1.67
N PHE A 592 -20.71 -4.09 1.79
CA PHE A 592 -20.59 -4.85 3.03
C PHE A 592 -21.32 -4.22 4.23
N ASN A 593 -22.58 -3.81 4.02
CA ASN A 593 -23.45 -3.12 4.98
C ASN A 593 -23.04 -1.68 5.34
N VAL A 594 -22.12 -1.07 4.61
CA VAL A 594 -21.82 0.36 4.70
C VAL A 594 -22.55 1.09 3.57
N ASP A 595 -23.54 1.91 3.91
CA ASP A 595 -24.23 2.74 2.91
C ASP A 595 -23.37 3.95 2.58
N VAL A 596 -23.14 4.18 1.30
CA VAL A 596 -22.31 5.27 0.78
C VAL A 596 -23.18 6.19 -0.04
N GLU A 597 -23.41 7.39 0.48
CA GLU A 597 -24.09 8.49 -0.17
C GLU A 597 -23.04 9.50 -0.67
N LEU A 598 -22.89 9.59 -1.99
CA LEU A 598 -22.04 10.57 -2.63
C LEU A 598 -22.89 11.61 -3.34
N ASN A 599 -22.72 12.89 -2.99
CA ASN A 599 -23.34 13.99 -3.72
C ASN A 599 -22.30 14.58 -4.67
N ALA A 600 -22.31 14.13 -5.92
CA ALA A 600 -21.40 14.57 -6.97
C ALA A 600 -22.11 14.58 -8.31
N THR A 601 -21.96 15.67 -9.07
CA THR A 601 -22.36 15.72 -10.49
C THR A 601 -21.25 15.10 -11.33
N ALA A 602 -21.19 13.78 -11.32
CA ALA A 602 -20.22 12.96 -12.03
C ALA A 602 -20.91 12.00 -13.01
N ASP A 603 -20.23 11.70 -14.12
CA ASP A 603 -20.73 10.75 -15.12
C ASP A 603 -20.82 9.34 -14.52
N MET A 604 -19.82 8.98 -13.70
CA MET A 604 -19.71 7.68 -13.06
C MET A 604 -19.07 7.79 -11.67
N VAL A 605 -19.61 7.01 -10.74
CA VAL A 605 -19.06 6.83 -9.39
C VAL A 605 -18.79 5.34 -9.18
N LYS A 606 -17.58 4.98 -8.76
CA LYS A 606 -17.18 3.61 -8.41
C LYS A 606 -16.84 3.57 -6.93
N THR A 607 -17.56 2.75 -6.17
CA THR A 607 -17.38 2.58 -4.73
C THR A 607 -16.95 1.15 -4.43
N VAL A 608 -15.79 0.98 -3.80
CA VAL A 608 -15.23 -0.32 -3.41
C VAL A 608 -15.13 -0.43 -1.90
N GLY A 609 -15.62 -1.54 -1.35
CA GLY A 609 -15.39 -1.95 0.04
C GLY A 609 -14.37 -3.09 0.09
N LEU A 610 -13.36 -2.96 0.94
CA LEU A 610 -12.25 -3.89 1.15
C LEU A 610 -12.27 -4.40 2.59
N GLN A 611 -12.73 -5.64 2.81
CA GLN A 611 -12.71 -6.27 4.13
C GLN A 611 -11.32 -6.75 4.52
N SER A 612 -11.08 -6.91 5.83
CA SER A 612 -9.84 -7.39 6.44
C SER A 612 -8.57 -6.62 6.05
N LEU A 613 -8.70 -5.40 5.51
CA LEU A 613 -7.56 -4.56 5.12
C LEU A 613 -7.22 -3.51 6.19
N ALA A 614 -8.23 -2.94 6.85
CA ALA A 614 -8.04 -1.84 7.80
C ALA A 614 -7.15 -2.24 9.00
N ASN A 615 -7.23 -3.49 9.44
CA ASN A 615 -6.39 -4.04 10.52
C ASN A 615 -4.93 -4.31 10.09
N ARG A 616 -4.63 -4.35 8.78
CA ARG A 616 -3.29 -4.61 8.21
C ARG A 616 -2.50 -3.33 7.94
N LEU A 617 -3.17 -2.17 7.93
CA LEU A 617 -2.53 -0.86 7.77
C LEU A 617 -1.93 -0.38 9.10
N PRO A 618 -0.82 0.39 9.06
CA PRO A 618 -0.23 1.02 10.25
C PRO A 618 -1.23 1.75 11.14
N LYS A 619 -1.19 1.48 12.44
CA LYS A 619 -2.03 2.13 13.45
C LYS A 619 -1.37 3.37 14.07
N LEU A 620 -0.43 4.01 13.36
CA LEU A 620 0.31 5.18 13.84
C LEU A 620 -0.67 6.30 14.26
N GLY A 621 -0.59 6.73 15.52
CA GLY A 621 -1.51 7.72 16.12
C GLY A 621 -2.81 7.15 16.71
N TYR A 622 -3.10 5.86 16.48
CA TYR A 622 -4.34 5.18 16.89
C TYR A 622 -4.09 3.75 17.40
N GLU A 623 -2.99 3.54 18.14
CA GLU A 623 -2.53 2.21 18.59
C GLU A 623 -3.58 1.44 19.42
N ASN A 624 -4.39 2.16 20.19
CA ASN A 624 -5.46 1.60 21.04
C ASN A 624 -6.84 1.57 20.36
N ALA A 625 -6.92 1.93 19.08
CA ALA A 625 -8.18 1.95 18.36
C ALA A 625 -8.47 0.59 17.69
N THR A 626 -9.72 0.18 17.76
CA THR A 626 -10.27 -0.93 16.99
C THR A 626 -10.74 -0.40 15.64
N PHE A 627 -10.18 -0.97 14.58
CA PHE A 627 -10.59 -0.70 13.22
C PHE A 627 -11.69 -1.71 12.88
N PRO A 628 -12.87 -1.30 12.39
CA PRO A 628 -13.77 -2.19 11.66
C PRO A 628 -12.95 -2.74 10.51
N SER A 629 -13.17 -4.01 10.17
CA SER A 629 -12.33 -4.72 9.20
C SER A 629 -12.40 -4.12 7.79
N ILE A 630 -13.24 -3.12 7.54
CA ILE A 630 -13.51 -2.56 6.21
C ILE A 630 -12.82 -1.21 5.95
N VAL A 631 -12.27 -1.07 4.74
CA VAL A 631 -11.89 0.20 4.12
C VAL A 631 -12.83 0.46 2.94
N VAL A 632 -13.43 1.64 2.87
CA VAL A 632 -14.33 2.06 1.78
C VAL A 632 -13.65 3.14 0.97
N SER A 633 -13.60 2.98 -0.35
CA SER A 633 -13.01 3.96 -1.25
C SER A 633 -13.97 4.27 -2.40
N SER A 634 -14.09 5.54 -2.74
CA SER A 634 -14.95 6.00 -3.84
C SER A 634 -14.15 6.86 -4.80
N THR A 635 -14.34 6.61 -6.10
CA THR A 635 -13.72 7.36 -7.19
C THR A 635 -14.79 7.89 -8.12
N VAL A 636 -14.55 9.08 -8.68
CA VAL A 636 -15.47 9.77 -9.60
C VAL A 636 -14.79 10.04 -10.92
N GLU A 637 -15.54 9.91 -12.00
CA GLU A 637 -15.11 10.27 -13.35
C GLU A 637 -15.79 11.58 -13.80
N ASN A 638 -15.02 12.48 -14.41
CA ASN A 638 -15.48 13.77 -14.97
C ASN A 638 -16.31 14.66 -14.01
N ASN A 639 -15.89 14.78 -12.75
CA ASN A 639 -16.57 15.65 -11.81
C ASN A 639 -16.43 17.14 -12.17
N THR A 640 -17.56 17.84 -12.28
CA THR A 640 -17.63 19.27 -12.61
C THR A 640 -17.68 20.19 -11.37
N GLN A 641 -17.81 19.63 -10.16
CA GLN A 641 -17.84 20.38 -8.90
C GLN A 641 -16.46 20.44 -8.23
N ALA A 642 -16.12 21.61 -7.67
CA ALA A 642 -14.84 21.83 -6.97
C ALA A 642 -14.75 21.14 -5.59
N SER A 643 -15.88 20.72 -5.02
CA SER A 643 -15.95 20.04 -3.71
C SER A 643 -16.90 18.85 -3.79
N VAL A 644 -16.47 17.70 -3.28
CA VAL A 644 -17.28 16.47 -3.18
C VAL A 644 -17.61 16.23 -1.71
N ASN A 645 -18.85 15.88 -1.40
CA ASN A 645 -19.23 15.43 -0.06
C ASN A 645 -19.65 13.96 -0.11
N ILE A 646 -18.95 13.14 0.65
CA ILE A 646 -19.23 11.71 0.82
C ILE A 646 -19.71 11.47 2.25
N ARG A 647 -20.88 10.84 2.37
CA ARG A 647 -21.43 10.35 3.64
C ARG A 647 -21.42 8.84 3.63
N MET A 648 -20.81 8.23 4.64
CA MET A 648 -20.75 6.78 4.81
C MET A 648 -21.45 6.38 6.11
N ALA A 649 -22.34 5.40 6.05
CA ALA A 649 -23.08 4.88 7.18
C ALA A 649 -22.54 3.52 7.59
N PHE A 650 -21.77 3.48 8.67
CA PHE A 650 -21.25 2.23 9.20
C PHE A 650 -22.22 1.63 10.22
N PRO A 651 -22.44 0.30 10.19
CA PRO A 651 -23.24 -0.38 11.20
C PRO A 651 -22.50 -0.36 12.55
N ASN A 652 -23.13 0.22 13.56
CA ASN A 652 -22.57 0.28 14.91
C ASN A 652 -22.93 -1.00 15.68
N GLU A 653 -22.12 -2.05 15.51
CA GLU A 653 -22.32 -3.34 16.21
C GLU A 653 -21.86 -3.32 17.67
N GLN A 654 -21.12 -2.28 18.10
CA GLN A 654 -20.65 -2.14 19.48
C GLN A 654 -21.39 -1.00 20.18
N GLY A 655 -21.90 -1.28 21.39
CA GLY A 655 -22.66 -0.37 22.23
C GLY A 655 -21.99 1.01 22.38
N ALA A 656 -22.81 2.01 22.68
CA ALA A 656 -22.57 3.46 22.58
C ALA A 656 -21.39 4.09 23.37
N SER A 657 -20.39 3.31 23.79
CA SER A 657 -19.27 3.71 24.66
C SER A 657 -17.91 3.87 23.96
N ALA A 658 -17.80 3.62 22.64
CA ALA A 658 -16.57 3.90 21.89
C ALA A 658 -16.58 5.31 21.26
N LYS A 659 -15.46 6.04 21.32
CA LYS A 659 -15.32 7.31 20.58
C LYS A 659 -15.10 6.96 19.10
N MET A 660 -16.15 7.13 18.32
CA MET A 660 -16.06 7.04 16.85
C MET A 660 -15.30 8.24 16.31
N THR A 661 -14.32 7.98 15.47
CA THR A 661 -13.59 9.00 14.71
C THR A 661 -13.56 8.57 13.26
N CYS A 662 -14.04 9.43 12.37
CA CYS A 662 -13.94 9.19 10.94
C CYS A 662 -12.52 9.50 10.49
N VAL A 663 -11.87 8.55 9.81
CA VAL A 663 -10.52 8.74 9.30
C VAL A 663 -10.41 8.27 7.86
N PHE A 664 -9.38 8.75 7.19
CA PHE A 664 -8.97 8.30 5.90
C PHE A 664 -7.48 7.96 5.91
N TRP A 665 -7.07 7.11 4.98
CA TRP A 665 -5.69 6.76 4.78
C TRP A 665 -4.97 7.87 4.01
N ASN A 666 -4.09 8.62 4.68
CA ASN A 666 -3.26 9.62 4.02
C ASN A 666 -2.05 8.94 3.38
N VAL A 667 -2.07 8.80 2.05
CA VAL A 667 -1.02 8.15 1.27
C VAL A 667 0.32 8.90 1.35
N THR A 668 0.31 10.23 1.50
CA THR A 668 1.53 11.05 1.58
C THR A 668 2.26 10.88 2.91
N GLU A 669 1.50 10.80 4.00
CA GLU A 669 2.05 10.68 5.36
C GLU A 669 2.10 9.24 5.88
N LEU A 670 1.58 8.29 5.09
CA LEU A 670 1.50 6.85 5.43
C LEU A 670 0.85 6.60 6.80
N ARG A 671 -0.20 7.37 7.12
CA ARG A 671 -0.94 7.29 8.40
C ARG A 671 -2.42 7.59 8.21
N TRP A 672 -3.22 7.18 9.20
CA TRP A 672 -4.61 7.59 9.30
C TRP A 672 -4.70 9.08 9.69
N SER A 673 -5.58 9.83 9.04
CA SER A 673 -5.87 11.24 9.33
C SER A 673 -7.39 11.46 9.44
N ASN A 674 -7.81 12.39 10.28
CA ASN A 674 -9.21 12.82 10.40
C ASN A 674 -9.47 14.17 9.69
N GLU A 675 -8.49 14.72 8.97
CA GLU A 675 -8.61 16.01 8.30
C GLU A 675 -9.70 15.99 7.21
N GLY A 676 -10.64 16.94 7.26
CA GLY A 676 -11.75 17.00 6.32
C GLY A 676 -12.83 15.92 6.50
N CYS A 677 -12.76 15.12 7.57
CA CYS A 677 -13.75 14.10 7.92
C CYS A 677 -14.35 14.37 9.30
N GLU A 678 -15.68 14.40 9.38
CA GLU A 678 -16.44 14.60 10.62
C GLU A 678 -17.33 13.41 10.92
N PHE A 679 -17.35 13.02 12.19
CA PHE A 679 -18.31 12.05 12.68
C PHE A 679 -19.65 12.73 12.97
N VAL A 680 -20.69 12.23 12.32
CA VAL A 680 -22.08 12.66 12.52
C VAL A 680 -22.87 11.50 13.10
N LYS A 681 -23.61 11.76 14.19
CA LYS A 681 -24.43 10.73 14.81
C LYS A 681 -25.67 10.48 13.93
N GLY A 682 -25.81 9.26 13.41
CA GLY A 682 -26.96 8.86 12.62
C GLY A 682 -28.18 8.42 13.46
N PRO A 683 -29.35 8.26 12.84
CA PRO A 683 -30.52 7.66 13.46
C PRO A 683 -30.29 6.15 13.72
N GLY A 684 -30.71 5.66 14.88
CA GLY A 684 -30.60 4.24 15.25
C GLY A 684 -29.16 3.80 15.61
N ASN A 685 -28.74 2.64 15.11
CA ASN A 685 -27.41 2.05 15.29
C ASN A 685 -26.45 2.38 14.12
N LEU A 686 -26.62 3.51 13.45
CA LEU A 686 -25.76 3.91 12.33
C LEU A 686 -24.83 5.05 12.74
N ALA A 687 -23.56 4.89 12.41
CA ALA A 687 -22.52 5.90 12.57
C ALA A 687 -22.28 6.55 11.21
N TYR A 688 -22.49 7.86 11.07
CA TYR A 688 -22.23 8.57 9.81
C TYR A 688 -20.83 9.21 9.84
N CYS A 689 -20.08 9.03 8.75
CA CYS A 689 -18.88 9.78 8.46
C CYS A 689 -19.12 10.68 7.26
N GLU A 690 -19.03 11.99 7.46
CA GLU A 690 -19.11 12.98 6.39
C GLU A 690 -17.70 13.51 6.08
N CYS A 691 -17.24 13.33 4.85
CA CYS A 691 -15.92 13.81 4.42
C CYS A 691 -16.05 14.69 3.18
N ASN A 692 -15.19 15.71 3.09
CA ASN A 692 -15.20 16.70 2.00
C ASN A 692 -14.20 16.40 0.87
N HIS A 693 -13.67 15.17 0.82
CA HIS A 693 -12.72 14.70 -0.18
C HIS A 693 -13.04 13.25 -0.59
N LEU A 694 -12.30 12.72 -1.55
CA LEU A 694 -12.42 11.34 -2.05
C LEU A 694 -11.08 10.62 -1.83
N THR A 695 -11.00 9.83 -0.76
CA THR A 695 -9.81 9.05 -0.36
C THR A 695 -10.26 7.67 0.17
N SER A 696 -9.33 6.80 0.60
CA SER A 696 -9.70 5.53 1.25
C SER A 696 -10.13 5.79 2.70
N PHE A 697 -11.40 5.56 3.00
CA PHE A 697 -12.00 5.84 4.30
C PHE A 697 -12.09 4.59 5.17
N SER A 698 -11.92 4.75 6.48
CA SER A 698 -12.28 3.74 7.47
C SER A 698 -12.75 4.44 8.75
N MET A 699 -13.63 3.80 9.51
CA MET A 699 -14.15 4.39 10.75
C MET A 699 -13.36 3.89 11.94
N LEU A 700 -12.66 4.75 12.67
CA LEU A 700 -11.93 4.34 13.86
C LEU A 700 -12.82 4.31 15.10
N MET A 701 -12.86 3.17 15.79
CA MET A 701 -13.44 3.07 17.13
C MET A 701 -12.30 3.14 18.15
N SER A 702 -12.06 4.30 18.76
CA SER A 702 -11.10 4.38 19.88
C SER A 702 -11.81 4.00 21.18
N LYS A 703 -11.23 3.06 21.92
CA LYS A 703 -11.82 2.59 23.18
C LYS A 703 -11.90 3.71 24.22
N HIS A 704 -10.98 4.69 24.25
CA HIS A 704 -10.97 5.75 25.27
C HIS A 704 -10.52 7.14 24.75
N ALA A 705 -11.36 8.16 24.97
CA ALA A 705 -10.95 9.55 25.27
C ALA A 705 -12.18 10.38 25.71
N VAL A 706 -12.56 10.31 26.98
CA VAL A 706 -13.43 11.31 27.61
C VAL A 706 -12.54 12.47 28.07
N SER A 707 -12.37 13.48 27.22
CA SER A 707 -11.73 14.74 27.63
C SER A 707 -12.77 15.58 28.40
N MET A 708 -12.68 15.60 29.73
CA MET A 708 -13.49 16.49 30.57
C MET A 708 -12.73 17.81 30.77
N PRO A 709 -13.16 18.93 30.15
CA PRO A 709 -12.50 20.21 30.33
C PRO A 709 -12.57 20.66 31.81
N PHE A 710 -11.56 21.37 32.31
CA PHE A 710 -11.53 21.99 33.65
C PHE A 710 -11.47 21.06 34.89
N LEU A 711 -11.43 19.73 34.72
CA LEU A 711 -11.47 18.80 35.86
C LEU A 711 -10.19 18.81 36.72
N ASP A 712 -9.03 18.98 36.08
CA ASP A 712 -7.73 19.04 36.77
C ASP A 712 -7.60 20.31 37.63
N GLN A 713 -8.01 21.47 37.09
CA GLN A 713 -8.04 22.73 37.81
C GLN A 713 -8.94 22.65 39.04
N LEU A 714 -10.09 22.00 38.90
CA LEU A 714 -11.04 21.79 40.00
C LEU A 714 -10.45 20.89 41.09
N THR A 715 -9.73 19.84 40.69
CA THR A 715 -9.01 18.94 41.60
C THR A 715 -7.94 19.68 42.39
N TYR A 716 -7.10 20.50 41.74
CA TYR A 716 -6.02 21.24 42.40
C TYR A 716 -6.53 22.27 43.41
N VAL A 717 -7.55 23.04 43.03
CA VAL A 717 -8.17 24.02 43.94
C VAL A 717 -8.85 23.31 45.11
N GLY A 718 -9.61 22.24 44.85
CA GLY A 718 -10.29 21.46 45.88
C GLY A 718 -9.31 20.85 46.88
N LEU A 719 -8.27 20.15 46.41
CA LEU A 719 -7.25 19.55 47.28
C LEU A 719 -6.50 20.60 48.10
N GLY A 720 -6.19 21.76 47.53
CA GLY A 720 -5.59 22.87 48.28
C GLY A 720 -6.47 23.34 49.45
N VAL A 721 -7.78 23.47 49.23
CA VAL A 721 -8.75 23.80 50.29
C VAL A 721 -8.84 22.68 51.34
N SER A 722 -8.83 21.41 50.91
CA SER A 722 -8.83 20.23 51.79
C SER A 722 -7.62 20.22 52.73
N ILE A 723 -6.41 20.39 52.19
CA ILE A 723 -5.15 20.40 52.96
C ILE A 723 -5.19 21.49 54.05
N CYS A 724 -5.53 22.73 53.67
CA CYS A 724 -5.65 23.84 54.63
C CYS A 724 -6.67 23.54 55.74
N SER A 725 -7.82 22.96 55.37
CA SER A 725 -8.89 22.62 56.32
C SER A 725 -8.48 21.52 57.29
N LEU A 726 -7.75 20.50 56.81
CA LEU A 726 -7.25 19.39 57.63
C LEU A 726 -6.19 19.84 58.63
N ILE A 727 -5.28 20.73 58.23
CA ILE A 727 -4.28 21.31 59.14
C ILE A 727 -4.99 22.06 60.27
N VAL A 728 -5.96 22.91 59.93
CA VAL A 728 -6.77 23.63 60.93
C VAL A 728 -7.52 22.66 61.85
N TYR A 729 -8.12 21.61 61.30
CA TYR A 729 -8.84 20.60 62.08
C TYR A 729 -7.94 19.88 63.09
N ILE A 730 -6.75 19.44 62.66
CA ILE A 730 -5.78 18.75 63.54
C ILE A 730 -5.35 19.67 64.68
N ILE A 731 -5.05 20.95 64.39
CA ILE A 731 -4.69 21.94 65.42
C ILE A 731 -5.83 22.08 66.44
N ILE A 732 -7.07 22.24 65.96
CA ILE A 732 -8.24 22.38 66.82
C ILE A 732 -8.43 21.16 67.72
N GLU A 733 -8.41 19.94 67.15
CA GLU A 733 -8.55 18.70 67.92
C GLU A 733 -7.46 18.54 68.98
N CYS A 734 -6.22 18.92 68.67
CA CYS A 734 -5.13 18.92 69.66
C CYS A 734 -5.39 19.89 70.81
N LEU A 735 -5.93 21.09 70.54
CA LEU A 735 -6.25 22.10 71.55
C LEU A 735 -7.40 21.65 72.46
N VAL A 736 -8.48 21.09 71.88
CA VAL A 736 -9.67 20.72 72.65
C VAL A 736 -9.63 19.30 73.21
N TRP A 737 -8.61 18.51 72.89
CA TRP A 737 -8.51 17.07 73.18
C TRP A 737 -8.93 16.69 74.61
N ARG A 738 -8.34 17.36 75.62
CA ARG A 738 -8.62 17.08 77.04
C ARG A 738 -10.05 17.41 77.45
N ALA A 739 -10.68 18.40 76.80
CA ALA A 739 -12.03 18.84 77.12
C ALA A 739 -13.10 17.94 76.49
N VAL A 740 -12.85 17.40 75.30
CA VAL A 740 -13.83 16.61 74.54
C VAL A 740 -13.72 15.10 74.79
N VAL A 741 -12.54 14.60 75.15
CA VAL A 741 -12.28 13.18 75.43
C VAL A 741 -12.61 12.84 76.90
N LYS A 742 -13.90 12.78 77.24
CA LYS A 742 -14.38 12.49 78.61
C LYS A 742 -14.76 11.03 78.85
N SER A 743 -15.07 10.27 77.79
CA SER A 743 -15.46 8.86 77.86
C SER A 743 -14.57 7.99 76.97
N ASN A 744 -14.49 6.68 77.28
CA ASN A 744 -13.75 5.70 76.47
C ASN A 744 -14.16 5.71 74.99
N LEU A 745 -15.45 5.90 74.75
CA LEU A 745 -16.04 5.99 73.43
C LEU A 745 -15.66 7.30 72.71
N SER A 746 -15.76 8.45 73.40
CA SER A 746 -15.32 9.73 72.82
C SER A 746 -13.83 9.70 72.49
N HIS A 747 -13.01 9.01 73.31
CA HIS A 747 -11.60 8.83 73.06
C HIS A 747 -11.36 8.11 71.73
N PHE A 748 -12.02 6.98 71.50
CA PHE A 748 -11.88 6.26 70.24
C PHE A 748 -12.38 7.09 69.05
N ARG A 749 -13.54 7.73 69.16
CA ARG A 749 -14.12 8.58 68.10
C ARG A 749 -13.15 9.69 67.67
N HIS A 750 -12.64 10.48 68.61
CA HIS A 750 -11.71 11.58 68.32
C HIS A 750 -10.33 11.05 67.86
N THR A 751 -9.88 9.90 68.38
CA THR A 751 -8.67 9.24 67.89
C THR A 751 -8.83 8.79 66.44
N ALA A 752 -9.94 8.16 66.09
CA ALA A 752 -10.21 7.71 64.72
C ALA A 752 -10.31 8.90 63.76
N LEU A 753 -11.03 9.97 64.12
CA LEU A 753 -11.14 11.18 63.31
C LEU A 753 -9.78 11.88 63.11
N LEU A 754 -8.93 11.94 64.14
CA LEU A 754 -7.57 12.48 64.04
C LEU A 754 -6.71 11.66 63.07
N ASN A 755 -6.76 10.33 63.15
CA ASN A 755 -5.99 9.46 62.25
C ASN A 755 -6.55 9.48 60.81
N ILE A 756 -7.88 9.57 60.62
CA ILE A 756 -8.51 9.81 59.30
C ILE A 756 -7.98 11.12 58.71
N ALA A 757 -8.00 12.21 59.48
CA ALA A 757 -7.53 13.51 59.03
C ALA A 757 -6.03 13.52 58.71
N LEU A 758 -5.20 12.87 59.54
CA LEU A 758 -3.76 12.77 59.33
C LEU A 758 -3.42 11.94 58.08
N CYS A 759 -4.05 10.78 57.90
CA CYS A 759 -3.86 9.94 56.71
C CYS A 759 -4.35 10.66 55.44
N LEU A 760 -5.50 11.32 55.48
CA LEU A 760 -6.00 12.09 54.33
C LEU A 760 -5.08 13.26 53.99
N LEU A 761 -4.56 13.99 54.99
CA LEU A 761 -3.61 15.09 54.76
C LEU A 761 -2.35 14.61 54.03
N LEU A 762 -1.75 13.51 54.49
CA LEU A 762 -0.54 12.95 53.87
C LEU A 762 -0.83 12.40 52.46
N ALA A 763 -2.01 11.82 52.25
CA ALA A 763 -2.46 11.35 50.94
C ALA A 763 -2.67 12.52 49.95
N ASP A 764 -3.37 13.58 50.37
CA ASP A 764 -3.65 14.78 49.56
C ASP A 764 -2.36 15.53 49.19
N CYS A 765 -1.44 15.71 50.15
CA CYS A 765 -0.12 16.30 49.88
C CYS A 765 0.66 15.46 48.87
N SER A 766 0.64 14.14 49.01
CA SER A 766 1.33 13.24 48.08
C SER A 766 0.68 13.26 46.69
N PHE A 767 -0.65 13.37 46.61
CA PHE A 767 -1.40 13.45 45.35
C PHE A 767 -1.07 14.76 44.63
N LEU A 768 -1.15 15.89 45.32
CA LEU A 768 -0.82 17.20 44.76
C LEU A 768 0.64 17.27 44.29
N ALA A 769 1.58 16.72 45.06
CA ALA A 769 2.99 16.64 44.65
C ALA A 769 3.17 15.81 43.37
N SER A 770 2.44 14.70 43.23
CA SER A 770 2.50 13.84 42.04
C SER A 770 1.85 14.41 40.79
N SER A 771 1.01 15.44 40.92
CA SER A 771 0.35 16.11 39.79
C SER A 771 1.31 16.93 38.92
N PHE A 772 2.55 17.14 39.39
CA PHE A 772 3.61 17.82 38.64
C PHE A 772 4.76 16.83 38.34
N PRO A 773 4.55 15.82 37.47
CA PRO A 773 5.54 14.77 37.21
C PRO A 773 6.82 15.30 36.52
N SER A 774 6.76 16.45 35.84
CA SER A 774 7.89 17.07 35.14
C SER A 774 9.03 17.52 36.06
N ILE A 775 8.79 17.63 37.37
CA ILE A 775 9.78 18.02 38.39
C ILE A 775 10.17 16.86 39.31
N LEU A 776 9.68 15.64 39.06
CA LEU A 776 9.91 14.47 39.91
C LEU A 776 10.86 13.45 39.26
N ASN A 777 11.84 12.98 40.04
CA ASN A 777 12.66 11.83 39.66
C ASN A 777 11.90 10.51 39.89
N GLU A 778 12.30 9.44 39.21
CA GLU A 778 11.61 8.13 39.28
C GLU A 778 11.44 7.59 40.71
N THR A 779 12.46 7.75 41.56
CA THR A 779 12.40 7.35 42.96
C THR A 779 11.36 8.14 43.75
N LEU A 780 11.23 9.45 43.49
CA LEU A 780 10.25 10.30 44.16
C LEU A 780 8.83 9.94 43.70
N CYS A 781 8.64 9.66 42.41
CA CYS A 781 7.37 9.19 41.88
C CYS A 781 6.95 7.87 42.54
N LEU A 782 7.86 6.90 42.68
CA LEU A 782 7.61 5.64 43.39
C LEU A 782 7.24 5.86 44.86
N VAL A 783 8.02 6.68 45.59
CA VAL A 783 7.74 7.02 46.99
C VAL A 783 6.35 7.65 47.15
N LEU A 784 5.98 8.57 46.26
CA LEU A 784 4.66 9.19 46.26
C LEU A 784 3.54 8.19 45.95
N VAL A 785 3.75 7.24 45.03
CA VAL A 785 2.77 6.18 44.73
C VAL A 785 2.54 5.30 45.97
N VAL A 786 3.62 4.82 46.58
CA VAL A 786 3.55 3.97 47.79
C VAL A 786 2.88 4.73 48.94
N ALA A 787 3.26 5.99 49.15
CA ALA A 787 2.67 6.85 50.17
C ALA A 787 1.16 7.02 49.97
N LYS A 788 0.72 7.36 48.76
CA LYS A 788 -0.71 7.53 48.49
C LYS A 788 -1.48 6.22 48.63
N HIS A 789 -0.96 5.12 48.11
CA HIS A 789 -1.59 3.80 48.22
C HIS A 789 -1.79 3.43 49.70
N TYR A 790 -0.77 3.64 50.53
CA TYR A 790 -0.84 3.37 51.97
C TYR A 790 -1.80 4.31 52.72
N PHE A 791 -1.63 5.63 52.57
CA PHE A 791 -2.38 6.60 53.36
C PHE A 791 -3.87 6.67 53.00
N PHE A 792 -4.24 6.58 51.72
CA PHE A 792 -5.65 6.47 51.34
C PHE A 792 -6.25 5.19 51.92
N LEU A 793 -5.57 4.05 51.82
CA LEU A 793 -6.07 2.78 52.34
C LEU A 793 -6.22 2.81 53.88
N ALA A 794 -5.23 3.33 54.60
CA ALA A 794 -5.28 3.50 56.05
C ALA A 794 -6.44 4.41 56.48
N MET A 795 -6.70 5.50 55.75
CA MET A 795 -7.85 6.37 55.98
C MET A 795 -9.18 5.59 55.89
N PHE A 796 -9.35 4.73 54.87
CA PHE A 796 -10.53 3.87 54.76
C PHE A 796 -10.68 2.87 55.90
N PHE A 797 -9.60 2.22 56.33
CA PHE A 797 -9.67 1.29 57.48
C PHE A 797 -10.02 2.00 58.78
N TRP A 798 -9.53 3.23 59.00
CA TRP A 798 -9.97 4.04 60.15
C TRP A 798 -11.44 4.49 60.04
N MET A 799 -11.93 4.80 58.84
CA MET A 799 -13.35 5.06 58.61
C MET A 799 -14.21 3.82 58.89
N LEU A 800 -13.76 2.62 58.51
CA LEU A 800 -14.41 1.35 58.87
C LEU A 800 -14.50 1.19 60.39
N CYS A 801 -13.38 1.39 61.09
CA CYS A 801 -13.32 1.32 62.55
C CYS A 801 -14.30 2.30 63.22
N LEU A 802 -14.36 3.55 62.73
CA LEU A 802 -15.29 4.56 63.23
C LEU A 802 -16.76 4.16 62.99
N SER A 803 -17.07 3.69 61.79
CA SER A 803 -18.40 3.26 61.36
C SER A 803 -18.93 2.08 62.18
N VAL A 804 -18.14 1.01 62.30
CA VAL A 804 -18.49 -0.19 63.09
C VAL A 804 -18.64 0.15 64.57
N MET A 805 -17.79 1.03 65.12
CA MET A 805 -17.90 1.46 66.51
C MET A 805 -19.22 2.19 66.77
N LEU A 806 -19.65 3.07 65.87
CA LEU A 806 -20.92 3.82 66.02
C LEU A 806 -22.14 2.88 65.96
N VAL A 807 -22.15 1.91 65.04
CA VAL A 807 -23.23 0.91 64.96
C VAL A 807 -23.27 0.03 66.19
N HIS A 808 -22.12 -0.47 66.65
CA HIS A 808 -22.03 -1.28 67.86
C HIS A 808 -22.61 -0.55 69.07
N GLN A 809 -22.28 0.74 69.23
CA GLN A 809 -22.79 1.55 70.33
C GLN A 809 -24.31 1.76 70.26
N LEU A 810 -24.88 1.94 69.05
CA LEU A 810 -26.31 2.18 68.87
C LEU A 810 -27.16 0.92 69.08
N ILE A 811 -26.65 -0.26 68.72
CA ILE A 811 -27.35 -1.54 68.84
C ILE A 811 -27.12 -2.18 70.22
N PHE A 812 -25.89 -2.18 70.72
CA PHE A 812 -25.49 -2.87 71.95
C PHE A 812 -25.23 -1.88 73.09
N VAL A 813 -26.27 -1.14 73.49
CA VAL A 813 -26.21 -0.10 74.53
C VAL A 813 -25.69 -0.64 75.89
N PHE A 814 -25.85 -1.94 76.15
CA PHE A 814 -25.45 -2.60 77.41
C PHE A 814 -24.15 -3.42 77.34
N SER A 815 -23.50 -3.53 76.17
CA SER A 815 -22.23 -4.26 76.01
C SER A 815 -21.04 -3.29 75.99
N HIS A 816 -20.35 -3.16 77.12
CA HIS A 816 -19.18 -2.27 77.23
C HIS A 816 -17.88 -3.04 76.98
N ILE A 817 -17.34 -2.93 75.77
CA ILE A 817 -15.98 -3.39 75.46
C ILE A 817 -14.97 -2.38 76.05
N GLY A 818 -13.93 -2.88 76.72
CA GLY A 818 -12.94 -2.05 77.42
C GLY A 818 -12.09 -1.16 76.49
N LYS A 819 -11.73 0.04 76.97
CA LYS A 819 -10.92 1.06 76.25
C LYS A 819 -9.70 0.47 75.55
N LYS A 820 -8.93 -0.36 76.26
CA LYS A 820 -7.70 -0.96 75.76
C LYS A 820 -7.96 -1.86 74.55
N MET A 821 -9.06 -2.62 74.56
CA MET A 821 -9.39 -3.55 73.49
C MET A 821 -9.81 -2.84 72.21
N TYR A 822 -10.65 -1.81 72.29
CA TYR A 822 -11.01 -1.00 71.11
C TYR A 822 -9.81 -0.31 70.50
N MET A 823 -8.91 0.24 71.33
CA MET A 823 -7.71 0.91 70.83
C MET A 823 -6.76 -0.08 70.14
N ILE A 824 -6.49 -1.24 70.74
CA ILE A 824 -5.68 -2.28 70.10
C ILE A 824 -6.31 -2.73 68.78
N LEU A 825 -7.62 -3.03 68.78
CA LEU A 825 -8.33 -3.46 67.58
C LEU A 825 -8.30 -2.38 66.48
N GLY A 826 -8.52 -1.11 66.86
CA GLY A 826 -8.50 0.04 65.94
C GLY A 826 -7.13 0.28 65.32
N PHE A 827 -6.05 0.28 66.11
CA PHE A 827 -4.70 0.45 65.58
C PHE A 827 -4.24 -0.75 64.74
N THR A 828 -4.64 -1.97 65.10
CA THR A 828 -4.35 -3.17 64.29
C THR A 828 -5.06 -3.09 62.94
N ILE A 829 -6.38 -2.87 62.92
CA ILE A 829 -7.15 -2.79 61.66
C ILE A 829 -6.74 -1.56 60.84
N GLY A 830 -6.57 -0.42 61.49
CA GLY A 830 -6.30 0.88 60.86
C GLY A 830 -4.94 1.02 60.19
N TYR A 831 -3.92 0.27 60.65
CA TYR A 831 -2.56 0.39 60.12
C TYR A 831 -1.92 -0.93 59.67
N VAL A 832 -2.14 -2.04 60.39
CA VAL A 832 -1.50 -3.32 60.03
C VAL A 832 -2.10 -3.87 58.74
N CYS A 833 -3.43 -3.85 58.60
CA CYS A 833 -4.10 -4.31 57.39
C CYS A 833 -3.65 -3.54 56.12
N PRO A 834 -3.65 -2.20 56.08
CA PRO A 834 -3.09 -1.45 54.95
C PRO A 834 -1.62 -1.78 54.65
N THR A 835 -0.80 -1.95 55.69
CA THR A 835 0.63 -2.28 55.52
C THR A 835 0.81 -3.61 54.80
N VAL A 836 0.06 -4.64 55.22
CA VAL A 836 0.11 -5.96 54.59
C VAL A 836 -0.34 -5.88 53.13
N THR A 837 -1.44 -5.18 52.84
CA THR A 837 -1.95 -5.02 51.47
C THR A 837 -0.92 -4.35 50.56
N VAL A 838 -0.32 -3.23 50.97
CA VAL A 838 0.68 -2.52 50.16
C VAL A 838 1.95 -3.34 49.97
N ALA A 839 2.45 -3.99 51.03
CA ALA A 839 3.67 -4.79 50.98
C ALA A 839 3.52 -6.01 50.05
N VAL A 840 2.43 -6.77 50.18
CA VAL A 840 2.13 -7.91 49.30
C VAL A 840 2.00 -7.45 47.85
N THR A 841 1.30 -6.34 47.61
CA THR A 841 1.14 -5.78 46.26
C THR A 841 2.47 -5.35 45.66
N TYR A 842 3.32 -4.65 46.42
CA TYR A 842 4.63 -4.22 45.95
C TYR A 842 5.51 -5.41 45.60
N VAL A 843 5.64 -6.40 46.49
CA VAL A 843 6.46 -7.61 46.25
C VAL A 843 5.95 -8.41 45.05
N TYR A 844 4.63 -8.59 44.93
CA TYR A 844 4.03 -9.34 43.83
C TYR A 844 4.33 -8.72 42.46
N TYR A 845 4.19 -7.39 42.34
CA TYR A 845 4.43 -6.68 41.08
C TYR A 845 5.92 -6.36 40.82
N ASP A 846 6.78 -6.35 41.85
CA ASP A 846 8.24 -6.24 41.68
C ASP A 846 8.84 -7.54 41.12
N GLN A 847 8.30 -8.70 41.51
CA GLN A 847 8.75 -10.01 41.03
C GLN A 847 8.21 -10.40 39.64
N THR A 848 7.03 -9.88 39.26
CA THR A 848 6.35 -10.23 38.00
C THR A 848 6.71 -9.21 36.91
N ARG A 849 7.62 -9.55 35.99
CA ARG A 849 8.22 -8.61 35.01
C ARG A 849 7.26 -8.04 33.95
N ASP A 850 6.02 -8.50 33.88
CA ASP A 850 5.08 -8.15 32.79
C ASP A 850 4.21 -6.91 33.08
N ILE A 851 4.05 -6.51 34.36
CA ILE A 851 3.20 -5.37 34.75
C ILE A 851 3.87 -4.60 35.89
N PRO A 852 4.26 -3.32 35.69
CA PRO A 852 4.90 -2.55 36.75
C PRO A 852 3.90 -2.15 37.84
N TYR A 853 4.37 -2.10 39.10
CA TYR A 853 3.59 -1.64 40.26
C TYR A 853 2.99 -0.24 40.07
N TYR A 854 3.70 0.66 39.39
CA TYR A 854 3.27 2.04 39.15
C TYR A 854 3.56 2.49 37.72
N SER A 855 2.85 3.53 37.28
CA SER A 855 3.06 4.22 36.02
C SER A 855 3.90 5.47 36.23
N SER A 856 5.04 5.58 35.56
CA SER A 856 5.90 6.77 35.57
C SER A 856 5.23 8.00 34.94
N LYS A 857 4.24 7.80 34.06
CA LYS A 857 3.53 8.89 33.38
C LYS A 857 2.48 9.57 34.26
N THR A 858 1.79 8.81 35.10
CA THR A 858 0.70 9.31 35.96
C THR A 858 1.07 9.36 37.44
N CYS A 859 2.27 8.90 37.79
CA CYS A 859 2.73 8.67 39.17
C CYS A 859 1.64 8.04 40.06
N TRP A 860 0.98 7.01 39.54
CA TRP A 860 -0.06 6.25 40.23
C TRP A 860 0.06 4.75 40.00
N LEU A 861 -0.74 3.94 40.69
CA LEU A 861 -0.86 2.51 40.46
C LEU A 861 -1.31 2.23 39.01
N THR A 862 -0.75 1.18 38.41
CA THR A 862 -0.99 0.80 37.02
C THR A 862 -2.37 0.17 36.85
N TYR A 863 -3.17 0.71 35.93
CA TYR A 863 -4.39 0.10 35.41
C TYR A 863 -4.11 -0.50 34.02
N LYS A 864 -4.45 -1.78 33.80
CA LYS A 864 -4.29 -2.45 32.50
C LYS A 864 -5.65 -2.86 31.90
N SER A 865 -6.47 -3.58 32.67
CA SER A 865 -7.81 -3.99 32.27
C SER A 865 -8.66 -4.32 33.50
N ALA A 866 -9.94 -4.67 33.32
CA ALA A 866 -10.79 -5.16 34.40
C ALA A 866 -10.12 -6.39 35.07
N MET A 867 -9.97 -6.34 36.40
CA MET A 867 -9.24 -7.33 37.21
C MET A 867 -7.74 -7.52 36.87
N GLN A 868 -7.13 -6.66 36.05
CA GLN A 868 -5.71 -6.71 35.71
C GLN A 868 -5.02 -5.36 35.96
N GLY A 869 -4.01 -5.35 36.84
CA GLY A 869 -3.24 -4.16 37.21
C GLY A 869 -3.18 -3.93 38.73
N SER A 870 -2.16 -3.21 39.18
CA SER A 870 -1.91 -2.97 40.61
C SER A 870 -2.95 -2.08 41.28
N ILE A 871 -3.71 -1.29 40.52
CA ILE A 871 -4.80 -0.45 41.05
C ILE A 871 -5.92 -1.24 41.74
N HIS A 872 -6.16 -2.49 41.33
CA HIS A 872 -7.22 -3.33 41.92
C HIS A 872 -6.93 -3.71 43.38
N ALA A 873 -5.65 -3.74 43.77
CA ALA A 873 -5.25 -3.94 45.17
C ALA A 873 -5.70 -2.80 46.09
N PHE A 874 -5.96 -1.62 45.54
CA PHE A 874 -6.57 -0.50 46.24
C PHE A 874 -8.10 -0.54 46.16
N LEU A 875 -8.65 -0.78 44.97
CA LEU A 875 -10.11 -0.69 44.74
C LEU A 875 -10.92 -1.77 45.45
N PHE A 876 -10.44 -3.02 45.51
CA PHE A 876 -11.20 -4.10 46.16
C PHE A 876 -11.37 -3.91 47.68
N PRO A 877 -10.31 -3.61 48.47
CA PRO A 877 -10.47 -3.27 49.88
C PRO A 877 -11.36 -2.06 50.11
N VAL A 878 -11.15 -0.97 49.35
CA VAL A 878 -11.93 0.26 49.46
C VAL A 878 -13.40 0.01 49.14
N GLY A 879 -13.69 -0.73 48.06
CA GLY A 879 -15.04 -1.11 47.68
C GLY A 879 -15.77 -1.86 48.78
N THR A 880 -15.10 -2.84 49.39
CA THR A 880 -15.66 -3.62 50.49
C THR A 880 -15.95 -2.74 51.72
N ILE A 881 -15.03 -1.84 52.07
CA ILE A 881 -15.18 -0.92 53.20
C ILE A 881 -16.34 0.06 52.98
N VAL A 882 -16.43 0.67 51.80
CA VAL A 882 -17.51 1.62 51.45
C VAL A 882 -18.88 0.95 51.56
N LEU A 883 -19.02 -0.30 51.10
CA LEU A 883 -20.27 -1.06 51.23
C LEU A 883 -20.65 -1.32 52.70
N VAL A 884 -19.69 -1.73 53.53
CA VAL A 884 -19.93 -1.94 54.97
C VAL A 884 -20.29 -0.63 55.68
N ASN A 885 -19.65 0.47 55.31
CA ASN A 885 -19.95 1.80 55.85
C ASN A 885 -21.31 2.32 55.41
N LEU A 886 -21.73 2.06 54.16
CA LEU A 886 -23.07 2.40 53.67
C LEU A 886 -24.15 1.64 54.45
N PHE A 887 -23.95 0.33 54.64
CA PHE A 887 -24.84 -0.48 55.47
C PHE A 887 -24.94 0.09 56.90
N SER A 888 -23.79 0.43 57.49
CA SER A 888 -23.70 1.02 58.82
C SER A 888 -24.41 2.38 58.91
N MET A 889 -24.26 3.24 57.90
CA MET A 889 -24.94 4.52 57.79
C MET A 889 -26.46 4.36 57.74
N VAL A 890 -26.98 3.39 56.98
CA VAL A 890 -28.41 3.07 56.94
C VAL A 890 -28.92 2.64 58.31
N VAL A 891 -28.17 1.80 59.04
CA VAL A 891 -28.50 1.38 60.40
C VAL A 891 -28.52 2.55 61.37
N VAL A 892 -27.52 3.44 61.31
CA VAL A 892 -27.44 4.65 62.16
C VAL A 892 -28.62 5.58 61.87
N ILE A 893 -28.92 5.84 60.60
CA ILE A 893 -30.05 6.68 60.19
C ILE A 893 -31.37 6.06 60.67
N ALA A 894 -31.62 4.78 60.40
CA ALA A 894 -32.83 4.08 60.83
C ALA A 894 -33.00 4.08 62.36
N THR A 895 -31.91 4.02 63.12
CA THR A 895 -31.94 4.03 64.59
C THR A 895 -32.18 5.43 65.14
N VAL A 896 -31.55 6.47 64.58
CA VAL A 896 -31.78 7.87 64.96
C VAL A 896 -33.21 8.33 64.60
N LEU A 897 -33.80 7.71 63.58
CA LEU A 897 -35.17 7.97 63.14
C LEU A 897 -36.25 7.21 63.91
N LYS A 898 -35.90 6.31 64.84
CA LYS A 898 -36.90 5.68 65.71
C LYS A 898 -37.56 6.76 66.56
N PRO A 899 -38.89 6.95 66.49
CA PRO A 899 -39.59 7.89 67.36
C PRO A 899 -39.36 7.46 68.80
N SER A 900 -38.65 8.29 69.58
CA SER A 900 -38.69 8.16 71.03
C SER A 900 -40.13 8.46 71.46
N GLY A 901 -40.74 7.51 72.16
CA GLY A 901 -42.17 7.49 72.42
C GLY A 901 -42.72 8.79 73.05
N ALA A 902 -43.99 9.03 72.71
CA ALA A 902 -44.93 10.01 73.29
C ALA A 902 -44.60 11.50 73.09
N GLU A 903 -45.05 12.07 71.97
CA GLU A 903 -46.21 12.98 71.93
C GLU A 903 -46.33 13.63 70.54
N SER A 904 -47.57 13.69 70.06
CA SER A 904 -47.96 14.24 68.77
C SER A 904 -47.69 15.73 68.65
N ASN A 905 -47.04 16.18 67.56
CA ASN A 905 -47.38 17.47 66.95
C ASN A 905 -46.98 17.53 65.46
N LYS A 906 -48.00 17.72 64.60
CA LYS A 906 -47.94 17.88 63.13
C LYS A 906 -47.31 19.21 62.68
N LYS A 907 -46.17 19.58 63.27
CA LYS A 907 -45.26 20.61 62.74
C LYS A 907 -43.88 20.03 62.36
N GLY A 908 -43.70 18.73 62.55
CA GLY A 908 -42.40 18.05 62.52
C GLY A 908 -41.89 17.57 61.17
N ASP A 909 -42.69 17.45 60.10
CA ASP A 909 -42.20 16.79 58.86
C ASP A 909 -41.14 17.60 58.11
N LYS A 910 -41.26 18.93 58.06
CA LYS A 910 -40.29 19.80 57.38
C LYS A 910 -39.00 19.95 58.20
N ASP A 911 -39.12 20.01 59.53
CA ASP A 911 -37.97 20.08 60.44
C ASP A 911 -37.28 18.70 60.61
N ALA A 912 -38.03 17.60 60.54
CA ALA A 912 -37.50 16.24 60.50
C ALA A 912 -36.79 15.98 59.16
N ALA A 913 -37.38 16.32 58.01
CA ALA A 913 -36.72 16.23 56.71
C ALA A 913 -35.46 17.12 56.64
N LYS A 914 -35.51 18.35 57.19
CA LYS A 914 -34.35 19.23 57.28
C LYS A 914 -33.26 18.68 58.21
N SER A 915 -33.65 18.03 59.31
CA SER A 915 -32.73 17.32 60.20
C SER A 915 -32.12 16.08 59.52
N ILE A 916 -32.91 15.32 58.75
CA ILE A 916 -32.50 14.16 57.96
C ILE A 916 -31.46 14.56 56.90
N ILE A 917 -31.77 15.57 56.08
CA ILE A 917 -30.86 16.06 55.04
C ILE A 917 -29.58 16.61 55.67
N LYS A 918 -29.68 17.29 56.81
CA LYS A 918 -28.52 17.80 57.55
C LYS A 918 -27.63 16.66 58.04
N VAL A 919 -28.21 15.60 58.62
CA VAL A 919 -27.48 14.43 59.12
C VAL A 919 -26.83 13.66 57.97
N ILE A 920 -27.52 13.47 56.84
CA ILE A 920 -26.99 12.82 55.64
C ILE A 920 -25.84 13.63 55.04
N MET A 921 -26.02 14.93 54.84
CA MET A 921 -24.99 15.82 54.29
C MET A 921 -23.70 15.82 55.13
N PHE A 922 -23.83 15.69 56.45
CA PHE A 922 -22.68 15.72 57.37
C PHE A 922 -22.05 14.34 57.63
N LEU A 923 -22.81 13.25 57.65
CA LEU A 923 -22.25 11.92 57.89
C LEU A 923 -21.66 11.26 56.63
N THR A 924 -22.18 11.60 55.45
CA THR A 924 -21.76 10.97 54.18
C THR A 924 -20.26 11.14 53.89
N PRO A 925 -19.65 12.34 54.05
CA PRO A 925 -18.22 12.52 53.82
C PRO A 925 -17.33 11.85 54.88
N VAL A 926 -17.81 11.75 56.13
CA VAL A 926 -17.05 11.18 57.26
C VAL A 926 -16.95 9.65 57.18
N PHE A 927 -17.95 8.98 56.61
CA PHE A 927 -17.93 7.53 56.38
C PHE A 927 -17.37 7.12 55.01
N GLY A 928 -16.92 8.09 54.20
CA GLY A 928 -16.42 7.83 52.85
C GLY A 928 -17.51 7.43 51.86
N GLY A 929 -18.78 7.74 52.12
CA GLY A 929 -19.90 7.41 51.23
C GLY A 929 -19.80 8.11 49.86
N THR A 930 -19.04 9.20 49.77
CA THR A 930 -18.76 9.95 48.54
C THR A 930 -17.94 9.14 47.53
N TRP A 931 -17.19 8.15 47.99
CA TRP A 931 -16.38 7.25 47.17
C TRP A 931 -17.20 6.21 46.41
N ILE A 932 -18.49 6.05 46.75
CA ILE A 932 -19.41 5.24 45.94
C ILE A 932 -19.51 5.79 44.51
N LEU A 933 -19.41 7.12 44.34
CA LEU A 933 -19.38 7.75 43.02
C LEU A 933 -18.12 7.37 42.25
N GLY A 934 -16.98 7.15 42.93
CA GLY A 934 -15.74 6.69 42.31
C GLY A 934 -15.78 5.21 41.91
N LEU A 935 -16.45 4.38 42.71
CA LEU A 935 -16.74 2.99 42.34
C LEU A 935 -17.74 2.92 41.18
N PHE A 936 -18.74 3.80 41.16
CA PHE A 936 -19.71 3.92 40.06
C PHE A 936 -19.01 4.34 38.75
N VAL A 937 -18.08 5.30 38.83
CA VAL A 937 -17.20 5.69 37.71
C VAL A 937 -16.37 4.49 37.19
N PHE A 938 -15.90 3.62 38.07
CA PHE A 938 -15.03 2.51 37.70
C PHE A 938 -15.77 1.23 37.25
N LEU A 939 -16.99 1.02 37.74
CA LEU A 939 -17.79 -0.19 37.48
C LEU A 939 -18.77 -0.04 36.30
N MET A 940 -18.96 1.16 35.76
CA MET A 940 -20.02 1.42 34.78
C MET A 940 -19.46 1.95 33.47
N ASP A 941 -19.22 1.02 32.54
CA ASP A 941 -18.83 1.30 31.15
C ASP A 941 -20.03 1.68 30.24
N ASP A 942 -21.29 1.59 30.70
CA ASP A 942 -22.48 1.53 29.82
C ASP A 942 -23.62 2.56 30.09
N PHE A 943 -23.36 3.70 30.75
CA PHE A 943 -24.40 4.74 30.95
C PHE A 943 -24.31 5.91 29.96
N THR A 944 -25.44 6.60 29.79
CA THR A 944 -25.59 7.83 28.98
C THR A 944 -24.50 8.84 29.32
N GLN A 945 -23.84 9.41 28.30
CA GLN A 945 -22.73 10.38 28.46
C GLN A 945 -23.00 11.48 29.50
N PHE A 946 -24.24 12.00 29.57
CA PHE A 946 -24.63 13.02 30.55
C PHE A 946 -24.44 12.56 32.00
N ILE A 947 -24.83 11.33 32.33
CA ILE A 947 -24.68 10.77 33.69
C ILE A 947 -23.20 10.61 34.02
N THR A 948 -22.40 10.13 33.06
CA THR A 948 -20.94 10.00 33.22
C THR A 948 -20.30 11.36 33.52
N TYR A 949 -20.60 12.42 32.76
CA TYR A 949 -20.12 13.78 33.06
C TYR A 949 -20.52 14.24 34.46
N VAL A 950 -21.81 14.14 34.80
CA VAL A 950 -22.32 14.58 36.11
C VAL A 950 -21.64 13.82 37.25
N VAL A 951 -21.49 12.50 37.13
CA VAL A 951 -20.86 11.67 38.17
C VAL A 951 -19.38 12.01 38.30
N HIS A 952 -18.63 12.18 37.21
CA HIS A 952 -17.20 12.53 37.30
C HIS A 952 -16.96 13.93 37.90
N TYR A 953 -17.72 14.95 37.52
CA TYR A 953 -17.62 16.27 38.14
C TYR A 953 -18.03 16.23 39.60
N THR A 954 -19.14 15.56 39.93
CA THR A 954 -19.62 15.43 41.31
C THR A 954 -18.63 14.66 42.17
N PHE A 955 -18.10 13.54 41.67
CA PHE A 955 -17.06 12.75 42.32
C PHE A 955 -15.83 13.62 42.62
N THR A 956 -15.35 14.36 41.63
CA THR A 956 -14.15 15.19 41.76
C THR A 956 -14.35 16.33 42.76
N ILE A 957 -15.46 17.06 42.69
CA ILE A 957 -15.79 18.15 43.63
C ILE A 957 -15.89 17.62 45.07
N VAL A 958 -16.68 16.57 45.26
CA VAL A 958 -17.02 16.09 46.60
C VAL A 958 -15.81 15.42 47.27
N ASN A 959 -14.98 14.69 46.52
CA ASN A 959 -13.79 14.04 47.09
C ASN A 959 -12.63 15.02 47.27
N SER A 960 -12.40 15.96 46.34
CA SER A 960 -11.36 16.98 46.54
C SER A 960 -11.65 17.91 47.73
N LEU A 961 -12.91 18.06 48.14
CA LEU A 961 -13.33 18.83 49.33
C LEU A 961 -13.55 17.97 50.58
N GLN A 962 -13.17 16.69 50.59
CA GLN A 962 -13.44 15.79 51.72
C GLN A 962 -12.86 16.29 53.05
N GLY A 963 -11.64 16.85 53.05
CA GLY A 963 -11.03 17.44 54.25
C GLY A 963 -11.78 18.66 54.79
N PHE A 964 -12.39 19.46 53.92
CA PHE A 964 -13.26 20.57 54.34
C PHE A 964 -14.51 20.07 55.05
N PHE A 965 -15.14 18.98 54.56
CA PHE A 965 -16.29 18.38 55.23
C PHE A 965 -15.91 17.78 56.60
N ILE A 966 -14.72 17.22 56.76
CA ILE A 966 -14.22 16.75 58.07
C ILE A 966 -14.10 17.91 59.06
N LEU A 967 -13.56 19.06 58.65
CA LEU A 967 -13.50 20.24 59.50
C LEU A 967 -14.90 20.72 59.91
N LEU A 968 -15.84 20.83 58.96
CA LEU A 968 -17.22 21.25 59.25
C LEU A 968 -17.91 20.33 60.27
N THR A 969 -17.71 19.03 60.13
CA THR A 969 -18.40 18.01 60.94
C THR A 969 -17.74 17.82 62.30
N GLY A 970 -16.42 17.68 62.34
CA GLY A 970 -15.66 17.50 63.57
C GLY A 970 -15.62 18.75 64.45
N CYS A 971 -15.57 19.94 63.86
CA CYS A 971 -15.46 21.20 64.60
C CYS A 971 -16.80 21.93 64.79
N PHE A 972 -17.53 22.20 63.70
CA PHE A 972 -18.71 23.08 63.77
C PHE A 972 -20.02 22.35 64.13
N ALA A 973 -20.14 21.07 63.79
CA ALA A 973 -21.33 20.27 64.11
C ALA A 973 -21.29 19.65 65.51
N GLU A 974 -20.10 19.33 66.03
CA GLU A 974 -19.94 18.77 67.38
C GLU A 974 -20.07 19.89 68.44
N LYS A 975 -21.22 19.90 69.15
CA LYS A 975 -21.53 20.92 70.17
C LYS A 975 -20.42 21.08 71.20
N ARG A 976 -19.84 19.97 71.68
CA ARG A 976 -18.79 19.98 72.70
C ARG A 976 -17.49 20.63 72.23
N VAL A 977 -17.12 20.41 70.97
CA VAL A 977 -15.94 21.02 70.35
C VAL A 977 -16.19 22.51 70.17
N ARG A 978 -17.35 22.89 69.62
CA ARG A 978 -17.74 24.29 69.41
C ARG A 978 -17.80 25.10 70.70
N ASP A 979 -18.40 24.56 71.76
CA ASP A 979 -18.56 25.27 73.03
C ASP A 979 -17.19 25.51 73.70
N GLU A 980 -16.25 24.56 73.57
CA GLU A 980 -14.90 24.73 74.11
C GLU A 980 -14.03 25.65 73.23
N ILE A 981 -14.17 25.62 71.89
CA ILE A 981 -13.50 26.59 71.00
C ILE A 981 -13.97 28.00 71.33
N LEU A 982 -15.29 28.21 71.49
CA LEU A 982 -15.83 29.50 71.91
C LEU A 982 -15.27 29.91 73.27
N ARG A 983 -15.08 28.98 74.20
CA ARG A 983 -14.46 29.25 75.50
C ARG A 983 -12.99 29.67 75.39
N ILE A 984 -12.21 29.00 74.54
CA ILE A 984 -10.78 29.27 74.30
C ILE A 984 -10.62 30.62 73.58
N VAL A 985 -11.44 30.88 72.55
CA VAL A 985 -11.40 32.13 71.75
C VAL A 985 -11.92 33.34 72.55
N LEU A 986 -12.94 33.15 73.40
CA LEU A 986 -13.50 34.23 74.25
C LEU A 986 -12.78 34.39 75.60
N GLY A 987 -11.70 33.64 75.86
CA GLY A 987 -10.80 33.88 76.99
C GLY A 987 -11.40 33.71 78.40
N LYS A 988 -12.43 32.88 78.59
CA LYS A 988 -13.00 32.65 79.94
C LYS A 988 -12.29 31.53 80.69
N SER A 989 -11.31 31.91 81.51
CA SER A 989 -10.68 31.05 82.52
C SER A 989 -11.68 30.63 83.61
N ALA A 990 -11.55 29.41 84.12
CA ALA A 990 -12.40 28.84 85.16
C ALA A 990 -11.98 29.29 86.57
N LYS A 991 -12.93 29.84 87.33
CA LYS A 991 -13.05 29.89 88.81
C LYS A 991 -14.53 30.23 89.04
N GLU A 992 -15.37 29.46 89.72
CA GLU A 992 -15.26 28.80 91.03
C GLU A 992 -16.11 27.52 91.12
N GLN A 993 -15.64 26.57 91.93
CA GLN A 993 -16.43 25.53 92.58
C GLN A 993 -16.90 26.04 93.96
N GLY A 994 -18.14 25.73 94.32
CA GLY A 994 -18.77 25.98 95.63
C GLY A 994 -20.17 26.59 95.42
N THR A 995 -21.29 26.14 95.97
CA THR A 995 -21.56 25.30 97.14
C THR A 995 -23.01 24.79 97.05
N VAL A 996 -23.22 23.59 97.60
CA VAL A 996 -24.47 22.91 97.98
C VAL A 996 -25.65 23.82 98.37
N THR A 997 -26.90 23.57 97.92
CA THR A 997 -28.11 23.26 98.76
C THR A 997 -29.39 22.97 97.93
N THR A 998 -29.86 21.73 98.06
CA THR A 998 -31.21 21.19 98.37
C THR A 998 -32.54 21.80 97.85
N THR A 999 -33.48 20.86 97.60
CA THR A 999 -34.96 20.91 97.48
C THR A 999 -35.53 21.53 96.20
N LYS A 1000 -36.45 20.89 95.45
CA LYS A 1000 -37.36 19.78 95.72
C LYS A 1000 -37.65 19.04 94.41
#